data_AF-A0A9D7REY3-F1
#
_entry.id   AF-A0A9D7REY3-F1
#
_cell.length_a   1.000
_cell.length_b   1.000
_cell.length_c   1.000
_cell.angle_alpha   90.00
_cell.angle_beta   90.00
_cell.angle_gamma   90.00
#
_symmetry.space_group_name_H-M   'P 1'
#
loop_
_entity.id
_entity.type
_entity.pdbx_description
1 polymer ?
#
loop_
_entity_poly.entity_id
_entity_poly.type
_entity_poly.pdbx_seq_one_letter_code
_entity_poly.pdbx_strand_id
1 'polypeptide(L)'
;MPRRPLIAALALLCASSALSAQTTWFVDAAASGPGSGSSGDPFPTIQQGVTAAQSGDTVQVAAGLYSGTVNVLVDDLEIVGAGAGLSVLDASGNDAGFSAAVASPAPRLQDLRIAGFTVRQASRWQVILWRCDRPVLEDLELVGLGRNVPSPSPGTTSVTGLNLAEVVDANVARVQVRDCFAGGVAITGGSSGNVLRDLVLSDNVGDLAGFASINLWTTPGASVGGGSNALSFAGACSISASPRGLLLEDTPAGAIDLSGGASLSFFGVVVPCLRYGLGVVQGLDLFLDDAGLDFRATGGEPFATSGEAFFADFVNARAAALQTSAPQTVLLYDRADDEYEVDPSLSLAHALSSAPSGSCVYAHPGRYLGPFVLERLVHLEGAQRGVDARTRATGVPNTSAESVLAAPGELTLQIRGGATGARIVGLAFEAGCALALETIAGPIHGLAIRECWFEPGLSGPVRFSAVSDDLDFERNLVRSASGTGPAIALSPSAFLRGLRLRENHVLRLGSASLFDNGLFADRRGQIEASATRTPELARNRFEGHATGLFAGQAGIHDALIADNAFLAQRIDGAAGGFQDCVFRGNLFDGNGESGLYLTGFGGSGDATRGAQRCVVSGNTFQGNAGEALFFSSLQFPGTISTSSAHGNSFVGNGAGAAYFGTETIDATLCWWGAPNGPSGVGGGSGDAAYGVVFDPWLSCPPEAGRLATGDAVALALGDLVGDPTLDLALADRDGDSVRVRENNGSGSFPSETQIALDAGDAPAALDIGDVLPGAARGIAVACAGSARVRLIDATLGLPVSDRSLPGIAPVALRALALDGGASDDLVVALAGDANGNAGLAVALGGGGFALLPAPASGAWPSAIGFAALDLDGDLDLDLAVLLRENLSQAVLAGEVALYANDGLGGFSYLASLALALQLGEEVRGIASGDLDRDGQSDLLVTVAQSSSGRLAILRGLGAGAFAPVLDEPLAYAPTALVVGDLREDSLPGFTVDTEVAILAPALGIVAVHAGFDGVDFRRFEACPAGLHASALALINVEPVDCLPDLLVADSGGDALFVHLTGASALARPYGVGCAGSVGVPAIGAVGRPLFGNTGFAVTLSNAAPAAPIALMAAGGTGAGGCAWFLLDLPFLFFPGSADANGSAALLLPIPSDPFVECAQLFAQWIVIDPAGTFLGGPFALSDALRIRVGD
;
A
#
# COMPACT_ATOMS: atom_id res chain seq x y z
N MET A 1 -20.03 61.23 -76.24
CA MET A 1 -20.84 60.29 -77.06
C MET A 1 -20.60 58.87 -76.51
N PRO A 2 -21.58 57.94 -76.58
CA PRO A 2 -22.83 57.87 -75.80
C PRO A 2 -22.93 56.44 -75.14
N ARG A 3 -23.93 55.97 -74.38
CA ARG A 3 -25.41 56.04 -74.46
C ARG A 3 -26.03 55.70 -73.09
N ARG A 4 -27.06 56.44 -72.68
CA ARG A 4 -28.24 55.94 -71.93
C ARG A 4 -29.35 55.63 -72.95
N PRO A 5 -30.32 54.76 -72.63
CA PRO A 5 -31.70 55.24 -72.41
C PRO A 5 -32.36 54.57 -71.18
N LEU A 6 -33.09 55.30 -70.33
CA LEU A 6 -34.56 55.36 -70.31
C LEU A 6 -35.25 53.98 -70.26
N ILE A 7 -35.70 53.55 -69.08
CA ILE A 7 -37.11 53.28 -68.71
C ILE A 7 -37.17 53.22 -67.17
N ALA A 8 -37.50 54.37 -66.59
CA ALA A 8 -38.34 54.49 -65.41
C ALA A 8 -39.73 54.87 -65.94
N ALA A 9 -40.80 54.40 -65.30
CA ALA A 9 -42.22 54.63 -65.63
C ALA A 9 -42.89 53.62 -66.58
N LEU A 10 -42.88 52.32 -66.23
CA LEU A 10 -43.98 51.40 -66.58
C LEU A 10 -44.03 50.18 -65.62
N ALA A 11 -44.24 50.43 -64.34
CA ALA A 11 -44.78 49.45 -63.38
C ALA A 11 -45.57 50.15 -62.25
N LEU A 12 -46.12 51.34 -62.53
CA LEU A 12 -47.34 51.81 -61.86
C LEU A 12 -48.51 51.24 -62.68
N LEU A 13 -49.03 50.08 -62.26
CA LEU A 13 -50.44 49.65 -62.31
C LEU A 13 -50.49 48.11 -62.21
N CYS A 14 -51.18 47.64 -61.15
CA CYS A 14 -51.60 46.26 -60.91
C CYS A 14 -50.57 45.29 -60.32
N ALA A 15 -50.07 45.62 -59.13
CA ALA A 15 -50.26 44.73 -57.98
C ALA A 15 -50.29 45.63 -56.75
N SER A 16 -51.45 46.24 -56.51
CA SER A 16 -51.90 46.36 -55.12
C SER A 16 -51.89 44.93 -54.58
N SER A 17 -50.78 44.49 -53.96
CA SER A 17 -50.93 43.56 -52.85
C SER A 17 -51.90 44.30 -51.96
N ALA A 18 -53.14 43.82 -51.93
CA ALA A 18 -54.08 44.24 -50.91
C ALA A 18 -53.26 44.29 -49.62
N LEU A 19 -53.32 45.40 -48.88
CA LEU A 19 -53.32 45.22 -47.45
C LEU A 19 -54.42 44.18 -47.26
N SER A 20 -54.04 42.91 -47.05
CA SER A 20 -54.96 41.98 -46.44
C SER A 20 -55.37 42.72 -45.18
N ALA A 21 -56.65 43.09 -45.09
CA ALA A 21 -57.13 43.68 -43.86
C ALA A 21 -56.76 42.67 -42.77
N GLN A 22 -55.90 43.06 -41.83
CA GLN A 22 -55.55 42.25 -40.67
C GLN A 22 -56.85 41.69 -40.12
N THR A 23 -57.04 40.38 -40.31
CA THR A 23 -58.31 39.74 -39.99
C THR A 23 -58.17 39.17 -38.60
N THR A 24 -59.08 39.56 -37.72
CA THR A 24 -59.16 38.98 -36.38
C THR A 24 -60.06 37.76 -36.42
N TRP A 25 -59.47 36.59 -36.22
CA TRP A 25 -60.17 35.33 -36.07
C TRP A 25 -60.51 35.09 -34.60
N PHE A 26 -61.80 34.97 -34.30
CA PHE A 26 -62.27 34.74 -32.93
C PHE A 26 -62.40 33.25 -32.64
N VAL A 27 -61.89 32.82 -31.49
CA VAL A 27 -61.93 31.45 -31.00
C VAL A 27 -62.62 31.43 -29.63
N ASP A 28 -63.58 30.53 -29.43
CA ASP A 28 -64.28 30.34 -28.16
C ASP A 28 -64.60 28.86 -27.95
N ALA A 29 -64.09 28.26 -26.86
CA ALA A 29 -64.32 26.86 -26.51
C ALA A 29 -65.81 26.51 -26.32
N ALA A 30 -66.68 27.49 -26.06
CA ALA A 30 -68.12 27.28 -25.91
C ALA A 30 -68.89 27.26 -27.26
N ALA A 31 -68.22 27.56 -28.37
CA ALA A 31 -68.84 27.57 -29.70
C ALA A 31 -69.24 26.16 -30.17
N SER A 32 -70.34 26.07 -30.92
CA SER A 32 -70.84 24.79 -31.46
C SER A 32 -70.66 24.71 -32.97
N GLY A 33 -70.01 23.65 -33.46
CA GLY A 33 -69.74 23.44 -34.90
C GLY A 33 -68.45 24.13 -35.37
N PRO A 34 -68.07 24.02 -36.66
CA PRO A 34 -66.75 24.39 -37.11
C PRO A 34 -66.45 25.89 -37.05
N GLY A 35 -67.42 26.77 -36.74
CA GLY A 35 -67.29 28.23 -36.67
C GLY A 35 -66.94 28.89 -38.02
N SER A 36 -67.28 30.16 -38.20
CA SER A 36 -66.74 30.99 -39.29
C SER A 36 -65.54 31.82 -38.85
N GLY A 37 -65.22 31.82 -37.54
CA GLY A 37 -64.13 32.60 -36.95
C GLY A 37 -64.43 34.10 -36.85
N SER A 38 -65.67 34.52 -37.09
CA SER A 38 -66.13 35.89 -36.84
C SER A 38 -66.51 36.08 -35.37
N SER A 39 -66.59 37.32 -34.88
CA SER A 39 -66.94 37.59 -33.48
C SER A 39 -68.34 37.10 -33.07
N GLY A 40 -69.26 36.92 -34.03
CA GLY A 40 -70.60 36.38 -33.79
C GLY A 40 -70.73 34.86 -33.99
N ASP A 41 -69.70 34.21 -34.53
CA ASP A 41 -69.65 32.78 -34.82
C ASP A 41 -68.18 32.28 -34.79
N PRO A 42 -67.57 32.26 -33.58
CA PRO A 42 -66.15 31.96 -33.40
C PRO A 42 -65.82 30.49 -33.66
N PHE A 43 -64.54 30.20 -33.92
CA PHE A 43 -64.02 28.83 -34.02
C PHE A 43 -64.02 28.14 -32.65
N PRO A 44 -64.35 26.83 -32.54
CA PRO A 44 -64.33 26.12 -31.27
C PRO A 44 -62.91 25.72 -30.81
N THR A 45 -61.90 25.76 -31.69
CA THR A 45 -60.51 25.39 -31.35
C THR A 45 -59.50 26.42 -31.83
N ILE A 46 -58.40 26.57 -31.08
CA ILE A 46 -57.31 27.49 -31.43
C ILE A 46 -56.67 27.09 -32.77
N GLN A 47 -56.49 25.78 -33.02
CA GLN A 47 -55.92 25.28 -34.26
C GLN A 47 -56.74 25.67 -35.50
N GLN A 48 -58.08 25.73 -35.40
CA GLN A 48 -58.91 26.21 -36.51
C GLN A 48 -58.68 27.69 -36.81
N GLY A 49 -58.56 28.52 -35.77
CA GLY A 49 -58.16 29.93 -35.93
C GLY A 49 -56.81 30.07 -36.62
N VAL A 50 -55.81 29.32 -36.16
CA VAL A 50 -54.46 29.31 -36.77
C VAL A 50 -54.46 28.80 -38.20
N THR A 51 -55.30 27.80 -38.52
CA THR A 51 -55.40 27.23 -39.88
C THR A 51 -56.10 28.18 -40.85
N ALA A 52 -57.00 29.03 -40.36
CA ALA A 52 -57.69 30.04 -41.15
C ALA A 52 -56.86 31.32 -41.35
N ALA A 53 -55.93 31.58 -40.43
CA ALA A 53 -55.12 32.78 -40.43
C ALA A 53 -54.07 32.82 -41.55
N GLN A 54 -53.79 34.03 -42.02
CA GLN A 54 -52.70 34.35 -42.95
C GLN A 54 -51.68 35.26 -42.27
N SER A 55 -50.58 35.53 -42.98
CA SER A 55 -49.56 36.44 -42.49
C SER A 55 -50.13 37.85 -42.27
N GLY A 56 -49.91 38.39 -41.08
CA GLY A 56 -50.44 39.65 -40.57
C GLY A 56 -51.76 39.53 -39.79
N ASP A 57 -52.35 38.35 -39.63
CA ASP A 57 -53.63 38.15 -38.92
C ASP A 57 -53.46 38.02 -37.39
N THR A 58 -54.58 38.13 -36.68
CA THR A 58 -54.66 37.91 -35.23
C THR A 58 -55.69 36.83 -34.90
N VAL A 59 -55.32 35.83 -34.11
CA VAL A 59 -56.24 34.83 -33.53
C VAL A 59 -56.54 35.24 -32.09
N GLN A 60 -57.73 35.79 -31.87
CA GLN A 60 -58.22 36.22 -30.56
C GLN A 60 -58.96 35.06 -29.87
N VAL A 61 -58.42 34.59 -28.75
CA VAL A 61 -58.94 33.42 -28.03
C VAL A 61 -59.65 33.89 -26.76
N ALA A 62 -60.93 33.54 -26.62
CA ALA A 62 -61.73 33.81 -25.44
C ALA A 62 -61.31 32.92 -24.26
N ALA A 63 -61.66 33.33 -23.04
CA ALA A 63 -61.44 32.53 -21.84
C ALA A 63 -62.14 31.17 -21.97
N GLY A 64 -61.44 30.09 -21.67
CA GLY A 64 -61.92 28.73 -21.91
C GLY A 64 -60.84 27.68 -21.76
N LEU A 65 -61.28 26.41 -21.76
CA LEU A 65 -60.40 25.25 -21.76
C LEU A 65 -60.33 24.69 -23.19
N TYR A 66 -59.14 24.74 -23.77
CA TYR A 66 -58.83 24.21 -25.09
C TYR A 66 -57.96 22.96 -24.93
N SER A 67 -58.04 22.03 -25.88
CA SER A 67 -57.30 20.76 -25.80
C SER A 67 -56.50 20.48 -27.06
N GLY A 68 -55.35 19.83 -26.90
CA GLY A 68 -54.47 19.40 -27.99
C GLY A 68 -53.26 20.31 -28.22
N THR A 69 -52.57 20.09 -29.34
CA THR A 69 -51.43 20.91 -29.78
C THR A 69 -51.88 21.97 -30.78
N VAL A 70 -51.33 23.18 -30.66
CA VAL A 70 -51.45 24.26 -31.64
C VAL A 70 -50.17 24.33 -32.46
N ASN A 71 -50.23 23.85 -33.70
CA ASN A 71 -49.16 23.91 -34.67
C ASN A 71 -49.24 25.22 -35.46
N VAL A 72 -48.18 26.03 -35.36
CA VAL A 72 -48.08 27.33 -36.01
C VAL A 72 -47.04 27.28 -37.11
N LEU A 73 -47.49 27.43 -38.35
CA LEU A 73 -46.66 27.41 -39.57
C LEU A 73 -46.93 28.64 -40.45
N VAL A 74 -47.37 29.74 -39.83
CA VAL A 74 -47.71 31.02 -40.48
C VAL A 74 -46.78 32.10 -39.93
N ASP A 75 -46.17 32.88 -40.83
CA ASP A 75 -45.34 34.04 -40.49
C ASP A 75 -46.20 35.24 -40.07
N ASP A 76 -45.67 36.12 -39.22
CA ASP A 76 -46.33 37.37 -38.78
C ASP A 76 -47.75 37.10 -38.24
N LEU A 77 -47.87 36.17 -37.28
CA LEU A 77 -49.15 35.76 -36.70
C LEU A 77 -49.19 36.14 -35.22
N GLU A 78 -50.28 36.78 -34.80
CA GLU A 78 -50.57 37.00 -33.38
C GLU A 78 -51.61 36.01 -32.86
N ILE A 79 -51.33 35.33 -31.75
CA ILE A 79 -52.27 34.47 -31.04
C ILE A 79 -52.41 35.02 -29.62
N VAL A 80 -53.58 35.57 -29.30
CA VAL A 80 -53.80 36.35 -28.08
C VAL A 80 -54.97 35.77 -27.29
N GLY A 81 -54.67 35.18 -26.14
CA GLY A 81 -55.63 34.70 -25.16
C GLY A 81 -56.17 35.81 -24.26
N ALA A 82 -57.24 35.50 -23.54
CA ALA A 82 -57.84 36.40 -22.56
C ALA A 82 -56.98 36.63 -21.30
N GLY A 83 -55.87 35.89 -21.13
CA GLY A 83 -54.94 35.99 -20.01
C GLY A 83 -54.57 34.62 -19.42
N ALA A 84 -53.41 34.57 -18.76
CA ALA A 84 -52.98 33.41 -17.97
C ALA A 84 -54.05 33.08 -16.90
N GLY A 85 -54.38 31.79 -16.76
CA GLY A 85 -55.45 31.28 -15.92
C GLY A 85 -56.87 31.39 -16.50
N LEU A 86 -57.06 32.19 -17.56
CA LEU A 86 -58.35 32.39 -18.24
C LEU A 86 -58.44 31.60 -19.54
N SER A 87 -57.40 31.66 -20.38
CA SER A 87 -57.28 30.85 -21.60
C SER A 87 -56.30 29.71 -21.35
N VAL A 88 -56.84 28.50 -21.13
CA VAL A 88 -56.05 27.33 -20.75
C VAL A 88 -55.95 26.35 -21.93
N LEU A 89 -54.73 26.07 -22.39
CA LEU A 89 -54.44 25.01 -23.35
C LEU A 89 -53.95 23.77 -22.60
N ASP A 90 -54.77 22.74 -22.61
CA ASP A 90 -54.48 21.43 -22.02
C ASP A 90 -53.96 20.46 -23.10
N ALA A 91 -52.65 20.24 -23.07
CA ALA A 91 -51.96 19.41 -24.05
C ALA A 91 -51.81 17.96 -23.60
N SER A 92 -52.62 17.49 -22.63
CA SER A 92 -52.61 16.11 -22.14
C SER A 92 -52.55 15.08 -23.26
N GLY A 93 -51.52 14.22 -23.23
CA GLY A 93 -51.31 13.17 -24.23
C GLY A 93 -50.66 13.63 -25.55
N ASN A 94 -50.22 14.88 -25.65
CA ASN A 94 -49.52 15.42 -26.81
C ASN A 94 -48.09 15.86 -26.45
N ASP A 95 -47.20 15.82 -27.44
CA ASP A 95 -45.79 16.22 -27.27
C ASP A 95 -45.64 17.70 -26.92
N ALA A 96 -46.49 18.58 -27.48
CA ALA A 96 -46.39 20.01 -27.23
C ALA A 96 -47.74 20.71 -27.03
N GLY A 97 -47.73 21.84 -26.31
CA GLY A 97 -48.84 22.79 -26.28
C GLY A 97 -48.83 23.68 -27.53
N PHE A 98 -47.93 24.66 -27.57
CA PHE A 98 -47.63 25.41 -28.80
C PHE A 98 -46.39 24.85 -29.49
N SER A 99 -46.51 24.58 -30.79
CA SER A 99 -45.42 24.08 -31.63
C SER A 99 -45.26 24.97 -32.87
N ALA A 100 -44.18 25.74 -32.92
CA ALA A 100 -43.77 26.50 -34.11
C ALA A 100 -42.39 25.99 -34.54
N ALA A 101 -42.38 24.92 -35.32
CA ALA A 101 -41.16 24.19 -35.68
C ALA A 101 -41.07 23.95 -37.18
N VAL A 102 -40.00 24.44 -37.81
CA VAL A 102 -39.75 24.27 -39.25
C VAL A 102 -38.39 23.65 -39.53
N ALA A 103 -38.38 22.47 -40.16
CA ALA A 103 -37.14 21.76 -40.50
C ALA A 103 -36.37 22.43 -41.65
N SER A 104 -35.04 22.36 -41.61
CA SER A 104 -34.19 22.75 -42.76
C SER A 104 -34.51 21.85 -43.98
N PRO A 105 -34.63 22.40 -45.20
CA PRO A 105 -34.22 23.75 -45.65
C PRO A 105 -35.36 24.80 -45.69
N ALA A 106 -36.49 24.59 -45.01
CA ALA A 106 -37.58 25.57 -45.01
C ALA A 106 -37.11 26.94 -44.46
N PRO A 107 -37.67 28.06 -44.96
CA PRO A 107 -37.41 29.37 -44.37
C PRO A 107 -37.81 29.38 -42.89
N ARG A 108 -37.10 30.20 -42.11
CA ARG A 108 -37.35 30.38 -40.67
C ARG A 108 -38.66 31.13 -40.49
N LEU A 109 -39.46 30.72 -39.50
CA LEU A 109 -40.70 31.40 -39.16
C LEU A 109 -40.40 32.79 -38.59
N GLN A 110 -41.10 33.83 -39.01
CA GLN A 110 -40.85 35.19 -38.54
C GLN A 110 -42.02 35.78 -37.76
N ASP A 111 -41.71 36.65 -36.80
CA ASP A 111 -42.67 37.59 -36.20
C ASP A 111 -43.92 36.92 -35.55
N LEU A 112 -43.76 35.73 -34.98
CA LEU A 112 -44.80 35.04 -34.22
C LEU A 112 -44.99 35.67 -32.83
N ARG A 113 -46.23 36.03 -32.46
CA ARG A 113 -46.58 36.45 -31.10
C ARG A 113 -47.56 35.50 -30.45
N ILE A 114 -47.23 34.99 -29.25
CA ILE A 114 -48.14 34.20 -28.41
C ILE A 114 -48.27 34.91 -27.06
N ALA A 115 -49.50 35.28 -26.70
CA ALA A 115 -49.76 36.08 -25.50
C ALA A 115 -50.96 35.58 -24.69
N GLY A 116 -50.86 35.58 -23.35
CA GLY A 116 -52.02 35.47 -22.46
C GLY A 116 -52.62 34.06 -22.32
N PHE A 117 -51.79 33.03 -22.14
CA PHE A 117 -52.23 31.64 -22.00
C PHE A 117 -51.63 30.94 -20.77
N THR A 118 -52.38 30.00 -20.18
CA THR A 118 -51.79 28.91 -19.40
C THR A 118 -51.68 27.67 -20.29
N VAL A 119 -50.49 27.09 -20.41
CA VAL A 119 -50.25 25.85 -21.15
C VAL A 119 -49.83 24.76 -20.18
N ARG A 120 -50.51 23.61 -20.22
CA ARG A 120 -50.26 22.54 -19.26
C ARG A 120 -50.29 21.14 -19.85
N GLN A 121 -49.65 20.22 -19.14
CA GLN A 121 -49.76 18.76 -19.34
C GLN A 121 -49.22 18.21 -20.68
N ALA A 122 -48.44 18.98 -21.44
CA ALA A 122 -47.68 18.43 -22.57
C ALA A 122 -46.64 17.40 -22.09
N SER A 123 -46.37 16.36 -22.88
CA SER A 123 -45.43 15.27 -22.55
C SER A 123 -43.97 15.59 -22.88
N ARG A 124 -43.68 16.68 -23.63
CA ARG A 124 -42.31 17.16 -23.90
C ARG A 124 -42.12 18.67 -23.80
N TRP A 125 -42.95 19.49 -24.44
CA TRP A 125 -42.73 20.94 -24.47
C TRP A 125 -44.02 21.72 -24.24
N GLN A 126 -44.12 22.55 -23.19
CA GLN A 126 -45.31 23.42 -23.11
C GLN A 126 -45.30 24.39 -24.30
N VAL A 127 -44.13 24.96 -24.62
CA VAL A 127 -43.89 25.71 -25.85
C VAL A 127 -42.58 25.29 -26.49
N ILE A 128 -42.60 24.97 -27.79
CA ILE A 128 -41.39 24.76 -28.60
C ILE A 128 -41.37 25.70 -29.80
N LEU A 129 -40.27 26.44 -29.92
CA LEU A 129 -39.92 27.24 -31.09
C LEU A 129 -38.64 26.63 -31.72
N TRP A 130 -38.73 26.23 -32.98
CA TRP A 130 -37.57 25.70 -33.71
C TRP A 130 -37.43 26.39 -35.07
N ARG A 131 -36.30 27.07 -35.27
CA ARG A 131 -35.97 27.87 -36.46
C ARG A 131 -36.93 29.04 -36.66
N CYS A 132 -36.99 29.91 -35.66
CA CYS A 132 -37.81 31.14 -35.65
C CYS A 132 -36.95 32.40 -35.48
N ASP A 133 -37.38 33.51 -36.10
CA ASP A 133 -36.77 34.84 -35.98
C ASP A 133 -37.76 35.84 -35.38
N ARG A 134 -37.31 36.61 -34.40
CA ARG A 134 -38.07 37.65 -33.70
C ARG A 134 -39.41 37.19 -33.05
N PRO A 135 -39.52 35.98 -32.46
CA PRO A 135 -40.77 35.60 -31.80
C PRO A 135 -40.99 36.38 -30.48
N VAL A 136 -42.24 36.67 -30.16
CA VAL A 136 -42.66 37.32 -28.92
C VAL A 136 -43.53 36.37 -28.10
N LEU A 137 -43.09 36.03 -26.90
CA LEU A 137 -43.86 35.24 -25.94
C LEU A 137 -44.15 36.13 -24.72
N GLU A 138 -45.40 36.34 -24.37
CA GLU A 138 -45.72 37.21 -23.23
C GLU A 138 -46.92 36.77 -22.39
N ASP A 139 -46.88 37.09 -21.09
CA ASP A 139 -47.99 36.82 -20.17
C ASP A 139 -48.43 35.34 -20.20
N LEU A 140 -47.45 34.43 -20.17
CA LEU A 140 -47.66 32.98 -20.25
C LEU A 140 -47.41 32.29 -18.90
N GLU A 141 -48.19 31.27 -18.61
CA GLU A 141 -47.95 30.33 -17.51
C GLU A 141 -47.77 28.92 -18.08
N LEU A 142 -46.57 28.34 -17.95
CA LEU A 142 -46.21 27.03 -18.47
C LEU A 142 -46.11 26.05 -17.29
N VAL A 143 -46.98 25.03 -17.27
CA VAL A 143 -47.11 24.11 -16.14
C VAL A 143 -46.87 22.67 -16.59
N GLY A 144 -45.80 22.06 -16.08
CA GLY A 144 -45.44 20.67 -16.40
C GLY A 144 -46.20 19.62 -15.60
N LEU A 145 -45.71 18.37 -15.66
CA LEU A 145 -46.29 17.19 -15.01
C LEU A 145 -45.58 16.78 -13.70
N GLY A 146 -44.47 17.45 -13.34
CA GLY A 146 -43.61 17.07 -12.23
C GLY A 146 -42.97 15.67 -12.35
N ARG A 147 -42.35 15.17 -11.27
CA ARG A 147 -41.56 13.92 -11.21
C ARG A 147 -42.37 12.61 -11.35
N ASN A 148 -43.70 12.67 -11.40
CA ASN A 148 -44.58 11.50 -11.15
C ASN A 148 -45.25 10.91 -12.39
N VAL A 149 -44.81 11.22 -13.62
CA VAL A 149 -45.37 10.61 -14.84
C VAL A 149 -44.32 9.77 -15.56
N PRO A 150 -44.53 8.45 -15.75
CA PRO A 150 -43.64 7.61 -16.54
C PRO A 150 -43.54 8.16 -17.96
N SER A 151 -42.32 8.44 -18.43
CA SER A 151 -42.10 8.82 -19.83
C SER A 151 -42.77 7.80 -20.77
N PRO A 152 -43.58 8.24 -21.74
CA PRO A 152 -44.20 7.34 -22.72
C PRO A 152 -43.21 6.79 -23.76
N SER A 153 -41.91 7.13 -23.70
CA SER A 153 -40.90 6.67 -24.65
C SER A 153 -39.57 6.30 -23.98
N PRO A 154 -39.06 5.06 -24.14
CA PRO A 154 -37.71 4.71 -23.72
C PRO A 154 -36.71 5.51 -24.56
N GLY A 155 -35.96 6.43 -23.94
CA GLY A 155 -34.82 7.09 -24.57
C GLY A 155 -34.94 8.59 -24.88
N THR A 156 -36.05 9.27 -24.58
CA THR A 156 -36.12 10.75 -24.62
C THR A 156 -36.85 11.27 -23.39
N THR A 157 -36.16 11.99 -22.52
CA THR A 157 -36.62 12.35 -21.16
C THR A 157 -36.77 13.86 -20.94
N SER A 158 -37.12 14.65 -21.95
CA SER A 158 -37.19 16.12 -21.80
C SER A 158 -38.62 16.67 -21.76
N VAL A 159 -39.16 17.01 -20.58
CA VAL A 159 -40.39 17.81 -20.39
C VAL A 159 -40.02 19.27 -20.09
N THR A 160 -39.46 19.97 -21.07
CA THR A 160 -39.05 21.37 -20.91
C THR A 160 -40.28 22.30 -20.93
N GLY A 161 -40.30 23.30 -20.06
CA GLY A 161 -41.35 24.33 -20.12
C GLY A 161 -41.31 25.10 -21.46
N LEU A 162 -40.19 25.76 -21.73
CA LEU A 162 -39.94 26.52 -22.95
C LEU A 162 -38.67 26.03 -23.66
N ASN A 163 -38.77 25.67 -24.93
CA ASN A 163 -37.62 25.29 -25.75
C ASN A 163 -37.41 26.25 -26.93
N LEU A 164 -36.23 26.87 -27.00
CA LEU A 164 -35.78 27.75 -28.07
C LEU A 164 -34.61 27.09 -28.83
N ALA A 165 -34.91 26.47 -29.96
CA ALA A 165 -33.93 25.77 -30.80
C ALA A 165 -33.67 26.54 -32.11
N GLU A 166 -32.42 26.88 -32.39
CA GLU A 166 -32.05 27.75 -33.52
C GLU A 166 -32.95 28.99 -33.61
N VAL A 167 -33.21 29.71 -32.51
CA VAL A 167 -34.06 30.91 -32.46
C VAL A 167 -33.22 32.18 -32.38
N VAL A 168 -33.58 33.20 -33.16
CA VAL A 168 -32.87 34.49 -33.19
C VAL A 168 -33.81 35.62 -32.73
N ASP A 169 -33.30 36.51 -31.88
CA ASP A 169 -33.97 37.74 -31.42
C ASP A 169 -35.35 37.52 -30.74
N ALA A 170 -35.55 36.42 -30.02
CA ALA A 170 -36.78 36.21 -29.25
C ALA A 170 -36.94 37.22 -28.11
N ASN A 171 -38.18 37.62 -27.83
CA ASN A 171 -38.53 38.41 -26.65
C ASN A 171 -39.54 37.65 -25.80
N VAL A 172 -39.08 37.10 -24.68
CA VAL A 172 -39.90 36.34 -23.73
C VAL A 172 -40.13 37.21 -22.51
N ALA A 173 -41.35 37.70 -22.29
CA ALA A 173 -41.63 38.70 -21.26
C ALA A 173 -42.77 38.28 -20.32
N ARG A 174 -42.58 38.38 -18.99
CA ARG A 174 -43.62 38.05 -17.99
C ARG A 174 -44.13 36.61 -18.13
N VAL A 175 -43.20 35.67 -18.22
CA VAL A 175 -43.50 34.23 -18.35
C VAL A 175 -43.18 33.51 -17.05
N GLN A 176 -44.08 32.62 -16.62
CA GLN A 176 -43.89 31.75 -15.47
C GLN A 176 -43.76 30.31 -15.95
N VAL A 177 -42.74 29.59 -15.48
CA VAL A 177 -42.54 28.17 -15.78
C VAL A 177 -42.40 27.38 -14.50
N ARG A 178 -43.32 26.45 -14.27
CA ARG A 178 -43.34 25.66 -13.05
C ARG A 178 -43.69 24.19 -13.25
N ASP A 179 -43.32 23.37 -12.28
CA ASP A 179 -43.64 21.94 -12.24
C ASP A 179 -43.16 21.15 -13.48
N CYS A 180 -42.11 21.61 -14.18
CA CYS A 180 -41.55 20.95 -15.37
C CYS A 180 -40.47 19.91 -15.02
N PHE A 181 -40.28 18.90 -15.87
CA PHE A 181 -39.31 17.80 -15.66
C PHE A 181 -38.28 17.81 -16.80
N ALA A 182 -36.97 17.89 -16.51
CA ALA A 182 -35.88 18.16 -17.48
C ALA A 182 -35.74 19.63 -17.94
N GLY A 183 -36.01 20.56 -17.04
CA GLY A 183 -35.66 21.98 -17.23
C GLY A 183 -36.86 22.92 -17.40
N GLY A 184 -36.69 24.17 -16.97
CA GLY A 184 -37.62 25.26 -17.21
C GLY A 184 -37.49 25.83 -18.63
N VAL A 185 -36.29 26.31 -18.99
CA VAL A 185 -35.98 26.91 -20.29
C VAL A 185 -34.76 26.22 -20.91
N ALA A 186 -34.86 25.78 -22.17
CA ALA A 186 -33.75 25.25 -22.94
C ALA A 186 -33.44 26.12 -24.16
N ILE A 187 -32.15 26.38 -24.40
CA ILE A 187 -31.66 27.16 -25.54
C ILE A 187 -30.59 26.35 -26.27
N THR A 188 -30.82 26.08 -27.55
CA THR A 188 -30.01 25.14 -28.35
C THR A 188 -29.80 25.61 -29.79
N GLY A 189 -28.85 24.99 -30.51
CA GLY A 189 -28.72 25.14 -31.96
C GLY A 189 -28.22 26.51 -32.46
N GLY A 190 -27.34 27.19 -31.74
CA GLY A 190 -26.83 28.50 -32.16
C GLY A 190 -27.87 29.62 -32.10
N SER A 191 -28.76 29.54 -31.10
CA SER A 191 -29.77 30.57 -30.83
C SER A 191 -29.11 31.84 -30.30
N SER A 192 -29.39 33.02 -30.84
CA SER A 192 -28.69 34.27 -30.48
C SER A 192 -29.62 35.48 -30.39
N GLY A 193 -29.27 36.48 -29.57
CA GLY A 193 -30.04 37.73 -29.45
C GLY A 193 -31.36 37.61 -28.68
N ASN A 194 -31.63 36.44 -28.08
CA ASN A 194 -32.85 36.17 -27.33
C ASN A 194 -32.82 36.87 -25.97
N VAL A 195 -33.92 37.50 -25.59
CA VAL A 195 -34.09 38.25 -24.34
C VAL A 195 -35.17 37.61 -23.46
N LEU A 196 -34.82 37.25 -22.22
CA LEU A 196 -35.76 36.82 -21.18
C LEU A 196 -36.01 37.98 -20.23
N ARG A 197 -37.26 38.43 -20.12
CA ARG A 197 -37.68 39.56 -19.29
C ARG A 197 -38.72 39.15 -18.26
N ASP A 198 -38.49 39.48 -17.00
CA ASP A 198 -39.42 39.20 -15.89
C ASP A 198 -39.86 37.72 -15.85
N LEU A 199 -38.89 36.80 -16.06
CA LEU A 199 -39.11 35.36 -16.09
C LEU A 199 -39.13 34.80 -14.66
N VAL A 200 -40.09 33.93 -14.34
CA VAL A 200 -40.17 33.24 -13.05
C VAL A 200 -40.12 31.74 -13.27
N LEU A 201 -39.10 31.07 -12.70
CA LEU A 201 -38.97 29.61 -12.71
C LEU A 201 -39.17 29.08 -11.28
N SER A 202 -40.13 28.18 -11.06
CA SER A 202 -40.36 27.58 -9.74
C SER A 202 -40.64 26.08 -9.80
N ASP A 203 -40.22 25.32 -8.79
CA ASP A 203 -40.63 23.91 -8.61
C ASP A 203 -40.31 22.97 -9.80
N ASN A 204 -39.30 23.32 -10.61
CA ASN A 204 -38.88 22.51 -11.75
C ASN A 204 -37.89 21.43 -11.28
N VAL A 205 -37.88 20.28 -11.97
CA VAL A 205 -37.07 19.09 -11.62
C VAL A 205 -36.13 18.75 -12.78
N GLY A 206 -34.86 18.44 -12.49
CA GLY A 206 -33.86 18.06 -13.51
C GLY A 206 -34.01 16.61 -14.01
N ASP A 207 -33.36 16.30 -15.15
CA ASP A 207 -33.31 14.95 -15.74
C ASP A 207 -32.09 14.13 -15.27
N LEU A 208 -31.61 13.15 -16.06
CA LEU A 208 -30.42 12.34 -15.75
C LEU A 208 -29.13 13.18 -15.62
N ALA A 209 -29.04 14.35 -16.27
CA ALA A 209 -27.96 15.32 -16.07
C ALA A 209 -28.25 16.27 -14.89
N GLY A 210 -29.48 16.28 -14.37
CA GLY A 210 -29.88 16.87 -13.09
C GLY A 210 -30.15 18.37 -13.07
N PHE A 211 -30.00 19.11 -14.17
CA PHE A 211 -30.24 20.57 -14.23
C PHE A 211 -31.72 20.91 -14.45
N ALA A 212 -32.29 21.78 -13.62
CA ALA A 212 -33.76 21.95 -13.54
C ALA A 212 -34.32 23.30 -14.01
N SER A 213 -33.51 24.37 -14.16
CA SER A 213 -34.08 25.70 -14.47
C SER A 213 -33.72 26.22 -15.85
N ILE A 214 -32.48 26.65 -16.11
CA ILE A 214 -32.08 27.15 -17.45
C ILE A 214 -30.93 26.31 -17.98
N ASN A 215 -31.07 25.82 -19.22
CA ASN A 215 -30.07 25.01 -19.88
C ASN A 215 -29.64 25.63 -21.23
N LEU A 216 -28.36 26.00 -21.33
CA LEU A 216 -27.69 26.41 -22.57
C LEU A 216 -26.72 25.29 -22.97
N TRP A 217 -27.12 24.46 -23.93
CA TRP A 217 -26.34 23.27 -24.31
C TRP A 217 -26.22 23.09 -25.83
N THR A 218 -25.03 22.72 -26.28
CA THR A 218 -24.78 22.18 -27.64
C THR A 218 -24.66 20.66 -27.59
N THR A 219 -25.53 19.93 -28.29
CA THR A 219 -25.41 18.46 -28.36
C THR A 219 -24.12 18.09 -29.11
N PRO A 220 -23.20 17.32 -28.51
CA PRO A 220 -22.07 16.78 -29.25
C PRO A 220 -22.60 15.85 -30.34
N GLY A 221 -22.44 16.22 -31.61
CA GLY A 221 -22.76 15.36 -32.75
C GLY A 221 -24.08 15.66 -33.49
N ALA A 222 -24.82 16.71 -33.16
CA ALA A 222 -25.92 17.16 -34.03
C ALA A 222 -25.34 17.85 -35.28
N SER A 223 -25.53 17.23 -36.45
CA SER A 223 -25.01 17.67 -37.75
C SER A 223 -25.73 18.89 -38.35
N VAL A 224 -26.12 19.88 -37.52
CA VAL A 224 -26.88 21.06 -37.99
C VAL A 224 -26.26 22.33 -37.36
N GLY A 225 -25.54 23.11 -38.19
CA GLY A 225 -25.19 24.52 -37.96
C GLY A 225 -24.66 24.90 -36.57
N GLY A 226 -23.42 24.54 -36.25
CA GLY A 226 -22.75 24.93 -35.00
C GLY A 226 -22.47 26.44 -34.91
N GLY A 227 -23.44 27.20 -34.40
CA GLY A 227 -23.26 28.55 -33.88
C GLY A 227 -23.31 28.58 -32.35
N SER A 228 -22.74 29.62 -31.75
CA SER A 228 -22.77 29.82 -30.29
C SER A 228 -24.16 30.25 -29.80
N ASN A 229 -24.59 29.73 -28.65
CA ASN A 229 -25.83 30.16 -28.04
C ASN A 229 -25.60 31.44 -27.21
N ALA A 230 -26.46 32.43 -27.38
CA ALA A 230 -26.43 33.66 -26.61
C ALA A 230 -27.81 34.02 -26.05
N LEU A 231 -27.82 34.45 -24.79
CA LEU A 231 -29.02 34.81 -24.06
C LEU A 231 -28.80 36.09 -23.25
N SER A 232 -29.74 37.01 -23.36
CA SER A 232 -29.78 38.22 -22.55
C SER A 232 -30.93 38.15 -21.53
N PHE A 233 -30.71 38.65 -20.33
CA PHE A 233 -31.79 38.86 -19.36
C PHE A 233 -32.16 40.34 -19.28
N ALA A 234 -33.40 40.63 -18.92
CA ALA A 234 -33.91 41.99 -18.68
C ALA A 234 -34.92 41.97 -17.53
N GLY A 235 -35.11 43.11 -16.85
CA GLY A 235 -36.06 43.18 -15.73
C GLY A 235 -35.68 42.26 -14.56
N ALA A 236 -36.67 41.78 -13.81
CA ALA A 236 -36.46 40.97 -12.60
C ALA A 236 -36.79 39.49 -12.87
N CYS A 237 -35.76 38.70 -13.20
CA CYS A 237 -35.89 37.26 -13.39
C CYS A 237 -35.60 36.51 -12.09
N SER A 238 -36.33 35.42 -11.80
CA SER A 238 -36.18 34.66 -10.56
C SER A 238 -36.24 33.15 -10.75
N ILE A 239 -35.44 32.43 -9.97
CA ILE A 239 -35.42 30.96 -9.90
C ILE A 239 -35.62 30.55 -8.45
N SER A 240 -36.62 29.70 -8.19
CA SER A 240 -36.91 29.20 -6.84
C SER A 240 -37.24 27.70 -6.84
N ALA A 241 -36.97 27.02 -5.72
CA ALA A 241 -37.32 25.61 -5.47
C ALA A 241 -36.96 24.62 -6.61
N SER A 242 -35.90 24.90 -7.38
CA SER A 242 -35.46 24.11 -8.54
C SER A 242 -33.99 23.71 -8.38
N PRO A 243 -33.64 22.42 -8.19
CA PRO A 243 -32.24 21.97 -7.99
C PRO A 243 -31.37 22.15 -9.25
N ARG A 244 -30.07 22.45 -9.10
CA ARG A 244 -29.12 22.70 -10.20
C ARG A 244 -29.64 23.78 -11.20
N GLY A 245 -29.60 25.04 -10.74
CA GLY A 245 -30.33 26.17 -11.35
C GLY A 245 -29.87 26.67 -12.73
N LEU A 246 -28.60 26.62 -13.09
CA LEU A 246 -28.13 27.14 -14.39
C LEU A 246 -27.01 26.26 -14.97
N LEU A 247 -27.23 25.69 -16.17
CA LEU A 247 -26.24 24.93 -16.92
C LEU A 247 -25.71 25.73 -18.12
N LEU A 248 -24.38 25.85 -18.24
CA LEU A 248 -23.69 26.46 -19.38
C LEU A 248 -22.71 25.48 -20.01
N GLU A 249 -23.16 24.70 -20.99
CA GLU A 249 -22.32 23.77 -21.77
C GLU A 249 -22.21 24.24 -23.23
N ASP A 250 -21.31 25.20 -23.50
CA ASP A 250 -21.04 25.69 -24.86
C ASP A 250 -19.53 25.75 -25.20
N THR A 251 -19.27 25.72 -26.50
CA THR A 251 -18.04 26.10 -27.20
C THR A 251 -17.59 27.53 -26.84
N PRO A 252 -16.33 27.92 -27.10
CA PRO A 252 -15.68 29.14 -26.55
C PRO A 252 -16.34 30.51 -26.79
N ALA A 253 -17.47 30.58 -27.49
CA ALA A 253 -18.13 31.82 -27.88
C ALA A 253 -19.61 31.93 -27.42
N GLY A 254 -20.12 30.97 -26.63
CA GLY A 254 -21.42 31.12 -25.95
C GLY A 254 -21.37 32.21 -24.88
N ALA A 255 -22.42 33.04 -24.78
CA ALA A 255 -22.45 34.22 -23.90
C ALA A 255 -23.80 34.42 -23.20
N ILE A 256 -23.77 34.67 -21.88
CA ILE A 256 -24.88 35.29 -21.16
C ILE A 256 -24.56 36.77 -20.97
N ASP A 257 -25.51 37.63 -21.35
CA ASP A 257 -25.43 39.06 -21.14
C ASP A 257 -26.52 39.54 -20.16
N LEU A 258 -26.10 40.17 -19.05
CA LEU A 258 -27.02 40.81 -18.11
C LEU A 258 -27.14 42.32 -18.34
N SER A 259 -26.55 42.89 -19.40
CA SER A 259 -26.49 44.34 -19.65
C SER A 259 -27.85 45.06 -19.58
N GLY A 260 -27.84 46.34 -19.16
CA GLY A 260 -29.04 47.18 -19.17
C GLY A 260 -29.91 47.18 -17.89
N GLY A 261 -29.37 46.73 -16.75
CA GLY A 261 -30.05 46.79 -15.44
C GLY A 261 -30.92 45.57 -15.12
N ALA A 262 -30.66 44.43 -15.77
CA ALA A 262 -31.29 43.15 -15.46
C ALA A 262 -30.81 42.58 -14.12
N SER A 263 -31.68 41.82 -13.45
CA SER A 263 -31.34 41.02 -12.28
C SER A 263 -31.79 39.57 -12.47
N LEU A 264 -30.91 38.63 -12.13
CA LEU A 264 -31.25 37.21 -12.02
C LEU A 264 -31.06 36.79 -10.56
N SER A 265 -32.17 36.55 -9.87
CA SER A 265 -32.18 36.29 -8.43
C SER A 265 -32.57 34.85 -8.11
N PHE A 266 -31.85 34.22 -7.18
CA PHE A 266 -32.11 32.86 -6.72
C PHE A 266 -32.72 32.88 -5.31
N PHE A 267 -33.89 32.26 -5.13
CA PHE A 267 -34.63 32.28 -3.86
C PHE A 267 -34.88 30.86 -3.29
N GLY A 268 -34.79 30.70 -1.96
CA GLY A 268 -35.04 29.44 -1.24
C GLY A 268 -33.78 28.63 -0.90
N VAL A 269 -33.93 27.37 -0.43
CA VAL A 269 -32.82 26.42 -0.19
C VAL A 269 -32.28 25.89 -1.52
N VAL A 270 -31.98 26.79 -2.45
CA VAL A 270 -31.49 26.47 -3.78
C VAL A 270 -30.00 26.71 -3.77
N VAL A 271 -29.27 25.63 -4.02
CA VAL A 271 -27.87 25.70 -4.42
C VAL A 271 -27.87 25.95 -5.93
N PRO A 272 -27.50 27.14 -6.42
CA PRO A 272 -27.11 27.27 -7.82
C PRO A 272 -25.88 26.38 -8.02
N CYS A 273 -26.10 25.18 -8.57
CA CYS A 273 -25.02 24.41 -9.15
C CYS A 273 -24.77 24.99 -10.53
N LEU A 274 -23.58 25.56 -10.70
CA LEU A 274 -23.09 26.10 -11.96
C LEU A 274 -22.06 25.12 -12.50
N ARG A 275 -22.28 24.67 -13.73
CA ARG A 275 -21.26 23.97 -14.52
C ARG A 275 -20.91 24.87 -15.70
N TYR A 276 -19.64 25.23 -15.80
CA TYR A 276 -19.11 26.12 -16.85
C TYR A 276 -18.30 25.31 -17.87
N GLY A 277 -18.71 25.37 -19.13
CA GLY A 277 -17.90 24.98 -20.29
C GLY A 277 -16.87 26.05 -20.68
N LEU A 278 -16.40 26.01 -21.93
CA LEU A 278 -15.34 26.91 -22.44
C LEU A 278 -15.81 28.36 -22.76
N GLY A 279 -17.08 28.71 -22.48
CA GLY A 279 -17.70 30.00 -22.86
C GLY A 279 -17.29 31.21 -22.01
N VAL A 280 -17.66 32.42 -22.46
CA VAL A 280 -17.31 33.72 -21.85
C VAL A 280 -18.56 34.40 -21.28
N VAL A 281 -18.50 34.92 -20.05
CA VAL A 281 -19.58 35.75 -19.47
C VAL A 281 -19.10 37.17 -19.22
N GLN A 282 -19.90 38.16 -19.64
CA GLN A 282 -19.54 39.57 -19.62
C GLN A 282 -20.45 40.37 -18.68
N GLY A 283 -19.88 41.35 -17.97
CA GLY A 283 -20.63 42.45 -17.33
C GLY A 283 -21.44 42.11 -16.07
N LEU A 284 -20.89 41.28 -15.18
CA LEU A 284 -21.63 40.69 -14.05
C LEU A 284 -20.99 41.09 -12.71
N ASP A 285 -21.70 41.85 -11.89
CA ASP A 285 -21.37 42.03 -10.47
C ASP A 285 -22.24 41.12 -9.61
N LEU A 286 -21.59 40.44 -8.66
CA LEU A 286 -22.20 39.54 -7.69
C LEU A 286 -22.67 40.32 -6.47
N PHE A 287 -23.98 40.29 -6.20
CA PHE A 287 -24.56 40.85 -4.98
C PHE A 287 -25.16 39.73 -4.13
N LEU A 288 -24.83 39.76 -2.84
CA LEU A 288 -25.38 38.89 -1.81
C LEU A 288 -26.15 39.77 -0.82
N ASP A 289 -27.43 39.48 -0.59
CA ASP A 289 -28.23 40.15 0.43
C ASP A 289 -29.08 39.14 1.23
N ASP A 290 -29.88 39.63 2.18
CA ASP A 290 -30.75 38.82 3.03
C ASP A 290 -31.79 37.99 2.25
N ALA A 291 -32.00 38.28 0.95
CA ALA A 291 -33.03 37.67 0.11
C ALA A 291 -32.49 36.60 -0.86
N GLY A 292 -31.19 36.55 -1.17
CA GLY A 292 -30.62 35.50 -2.04
C GLY A 292 -29.29 35.86 -2.74
N LEU A 293 -28.94 35.07 -3.76
CA LEU A 293 -27.85 35.39 -4.70
C LEU A 293 -28.43 36.18 -5.88
N ASP A 294 -27.90 37.37 -6.14
CA ASP A 294 -28.37 38.27 -7.20
C ASP A 294 -27.22 38.63 -8.17
N PHE A 295 -27.42 38.35 -9.45
CA PHE A 295 -26.50 38.76 -10.51
C PHE A 295 -27.00 40.04 -11.16
N ARG A 296 -26.16 41.09 -11.19
CA ARG A 296 -26.52 42.40 -11.77
C ARG A 296 -25.56 42.86 -12.85
N ALA A 297 -26.12 43.59 -13.81
CA ALA A 297 -25.40 44.24 -14.90
C ALA A 297 -24.46 45.35 -14.43
N THR A 298 -23.18 45.32 -14.84
CA THR A 298 -22.31 46.52 -14.81
C THR A 298 -21.44 46.66 -16.06
N GLY A 299 -20.98 47.88 -16.34
CA GLY A 299 -20.11 48.21 -17.47
C GLY A 299 -18.63 47.87 -17.24
N GLY A 300 -18.34 46.85 -16.43
CA GLY A 300 -16.99 46.39 -16.10
C GLY A 300 -16.40 45.42 -17.12
N GLU A 301 -15.08 45.22 -17.04
CA GLU A 301 -14.32 44.26 -17.86
C GLU A 301 -14.88 42.81 -17.70
N PRO A 302 -14.83 41.97 -18.74
CA PRO A 302 -15.35 40.61 -18.71
C PRO A 302 -14.63 39.74 -17.66
N PHE A 303 -15.39 38.94 -16.89
CA PHE A 303 -14.84 37.95 -15.97
C PHE A 303 -14.40 36.69 -16.72
N ALA A 304 -13.27 36.11 -16.25
CA ALA A 304 -12.73 34.77 -16.45
C ALA A 304 -13.04 33.96 -17.72
N THR A 305 -11.99 33.43 -18.36
CA THR A 305 -12.04 32.52 -19.52
C THR A 305 -12.25 31.03 -19.16
N SER A 306 -12.57 30.71 -17.89
CA SER A 306 -12.77 29.33 -17.41
C SER A 306 -13.58 29.29 -16.10
N GLY A 307 -14.27 28.18 -15.83
CA GLY A 307 -15.09 27.99 -14.62
C GLY A 307 -14.32 28.00 -13.29
N GLU A 308 -13.05 27.55 -13.27
CA GLU A 308 -12.19 27.60 -12.07
C GLU A 308 -11.85 29.05 -11.67
N ALA A 309 -11.54 29.89 -12.66
CA ALA A 309 -11.26 31.31 -12.42
C ALA A 309 -12.51 32.05 -11.95
N PHE A 310 -13.70 31.69 -12.46
CA PHE A 310 -14.96 32.22 -11.96
C PHE A 310 -15.23 31.83 -10.50
N PHE A 311 -14.96 30.58 -10.11
CA PHE A 311 -15.11 30.14 -8.72
C PHE A 311 -14.17 30.90 -7.78
N ALA A 312 -12.91 31.11 -8.17
CA ALA A 312 -11.95 31.91 -7.41
C ALA A 312 -12.39 33.38 -7.26
N ASP A 313 -12.87 34.00 -8.34
CA ASP A 313 -13.38 35.38 -8.31
C ASP A 313 -14.64 35.50 -7.44
N PHE A 314 -15.55 34.51 -7.47
CA PHE A 314 -16.72 34.45 -6.58
C PHE A 314 -16.33 34.38 -5.10
N VAL A 315 -15.40 33.48 -4.75
CA VAL A 315 -14.90 33.34 -3.38
C VAL A 315 -14.29 34.67 -2.90
N ASN A 316 -13.48 35.32 -3.74
CA ASN A 316 -12.86 36.61 -3.45
C ASN A 316 -13.89 37.74 -3.27
N ALA A 317 -14.88 37.83 -4.15
CA ALA A 317 -15.95 38.83 -4.08
C ALA A 317 -16.80 38.66 -2.82
N ARG A 318 -17.10 37.43 -2.43
CA ARG A 318 -17.86 37.12 -1.21
C ARG A 318 -17.07 37.42 0.06
N ALA A 319 -15.76 37.11 0.09
CA ALA A 319 -14.90 37.46 1.22
C ALA A 319 -14.92 38.97 1.51
N ALA A 320 -15.08 39.81 0.48
CA ALA A 320 -15.27 41.25 0.63
C ALA A 320 -16.66 41.66 1.14
N ALA A 321 -17.71 40.89 0.83
CA ALA A 321 -19.11 41.16 1.22
C ALA A 321 -19.48 40.69 2.64
N LEU A 322 -18.77 39.71 3.20
CA LEU A 322 -19.03 39.09 4.51
C LEU A 322 -18.81 39.99 5.75
N GLN A 323 -18.63 41.31 5.60
CA GLN A 323 -18.59 42.26 6.74
C GLN A 323 -19.98 42.59 7.33
N THR A 324 -21.08 42.15 6.70
CA THR A 324 -22.45 42.38 7.18
C THR A 324 -23.21 41.06 7.36
N SER A 325 -24.03 41.01 8.40
CA SER A 325 -24.71 39.81 8.90
C SER A 325 -25.82 39.27 7.97
N ALA A 326 -25.69 37.98 7.55
CA ALA A 326 -26.66 37.03 6.92
C ALA A 326 -26.64 36.86 5.36
N PRO A 327 -27.16 35.76 4.72
CA PRO A 327 -27.48 34.36 5.13
C PRO A 327 -26.76 33.24 4.28
N GLN A 328 -27.24 31.98 4.40
CA GLN A 328 -26.69 30.68 3.94
C GLN A 328 -26.87 30.31 2.44
N THR A 329 -26.51 31.16 1.48
CA THR A 329 -26.60 30.76 0.06
C THR A 329 -25.31 30.07 -0.38
N VAL A 330 -25.40 28.79 -0.77
CA VAL A 330 -24.26 27.93 -1.12
C VAL A 330 -24.14 27.82 -2.64
N LEU A 331 -22.99 28.21 -3.20
CA LEU A 331 -22.60 27.86 -4.56
C LEU A 331 -21.91 26.49 -4.51
N LEU A 332 -22.48 25.46 -5.14
CA LEU A 332 -21.75 24.20 -5.40
C LEU A 332 -21.25 24.27 -6.83
N TYR A 333 -19.94 24.40 -7.00
CA TYR A 333 -19.33 24.37 -8.32
C TYR A 333 -19.09 22.91 -8.73
N ASP A 334 -19.54 22.54 -9.93
CA ASP A 334 -19.29 21.23 -10.55
C ASP A 334 -18.16 21.39 -11.59
N ARG A 335 -16.98 20.84 -11.30
CA ARG A 335 -15.77 20.96 -12.13
C ARG A 335 -15.83 20.09 -13.39
N ALA A 336 -16.61 19.00 -13.34
CA ALA A 336 -16.96 18.00 -14.34
C ALA A 336 -17.18 16.66 -13.62
N ASP A 337 -17.94 15.74 -14.22
CA ASP A 337 -18.05 14.35 -13.76
C ASP A 337 -18.49 14.16 -12.29
N ASP A 338 -19.40 15.02 -11.80
CA ASP A 338 -19.91 15.02 -10.42
C ASP A 338 -18.81 15.28 -9.36
N GLU A 339 -17.84 16.14 -9.70
CA GLU A 339 -16.84 16.68 -8.79
C GLU A 339 -17.21 18.07 -8.28
N TYR A 340 -17.39 18.21 -6.96
CA TYR A 340 -17.91 19.40 -6.31
C TYR A 340 -16.84 20.10 -5.48
N GLU A 341 -16.76 21.42 -5.54
CA GLU A 341 -15.88 22.21 -4.68
C GLU A 341 -16.67 23.03 -3.64
N VAL A 342 -16.14 23.11 -2.42
CA VAL A 342 -16.73 23.89 -1.31
C VAL A 342 -15.65 24.67 -0.55
N ASP A 343 -15.98 25.92 -0.21
CA ASP A 343 -15.14 26.88 0.52
C ASP A 343 -15.61 27.00 1.99
N PRO A 344 -14.74 27.32 2.97
CA PRO A 344 -15.11 27.43 4.39
C PRO A 344 -16.20 28.46 4.69
N SER A 345 -16.34 29.48 3.84
CA SER A 345 -17.42 30.43 3.95
C SER A 345 -18.78 29.81 3.59
N LEU A 346 -18.81 28.68 2.87
CA LEU A 346 -20.01 27.95 2.42
C LEU A 346 -20.40 26.85 3.42
N SER A 347 -21.62 26.32 3.28
CA SER A 347 -22.09 25.24 4.16
C SER A 347 -21.74 23.86 3.59
N LEU A 348 -20.68 23.26 4.14
CA LEU A 348 -20.30 21.87 3.86
C LEU A 348 -21.44 20.88 4.17
N ALA A 349 -22.25 21.13 5.21
CA ALA A 349 -23.40 20.30 5.53
C ALA A 349 -24.43 20.24 4.38
N HIS A 350 -24.68 21.37 3.73
CA HIS A 350 -25.56 21.42 2.57
C HIS A 350 -24.92 20.80 1.32
N ALA A 351 -23.60 20.92 1.16
CA ALA A 351 -22.86 20.23 0.09
C ALA A 351 -23.04 18.71 0.18
N LEU A 352 -22.77 18.13 1.35
CA LEU A 352 -22.93 16.70 1.61
C LEU A 352 -24.38 16.20 1.44
N SER A 353 -25.37 17.05 1.77
CA SER A 353 -26.79 16.71 1.63
C SER A 353 -27.36 16.98 0.23
N SER A 354 -26.63 17.66 -0.65
CA SER A 354 -27.08 17.97 -2.02
C SER A 354 -26.35 17.15 -3.09
N ALA A 355 -25.11 16.74 -2.84
CA ALA A 355 -24.29 16.02 -3.81
C ALA A 355 -24.92 14.65 -4.17
N PRO A 356 -24.98 14.25 -5.46
CA PRO A 356 -25.46 12.94 -5.91
C PRO A 356 -24.67 11.78 -5.32
N SER A 357 -25.28 10.61 -5.22
CA SER A 357 -24.57 9.39 -4.82
C SER A 357 -23.52 9.01 -5.88
N GLY A 358 -22.29 8.78 -5.47
CA GLY A 358 -21.12 8.51 -6.33
C GLY A 358 -20.20 9.71 -6.52
N SER A 359 -20.62 10.91 -6.12
CA SER A 359 -19.88 12.15 -6.33
C SER A 359 -18.72 12.36 -5.36
N CYS A 360 -17.82 13.28 -5.72
CA CYS A 360 -16.73 13.74 -4.85
C CYS A 360 -16.97 15.20 -4.43
N VAL A 361 -16.75 15.52 -3.15
CA VAL A 361 -16.80 16.87 -2.58
C VAL A 361 -15.42 17.24 -2.05
N TYR A 362 -14.78 18.21 -2.70
CA TYR A 362 -13.50 18.80 -2.35
C TYR A 362 -13.69 20.03 -1.45
N ALA A 363 -13.27 19.92 -0.20
CA ALA A 363 -13.27 21.01 0.77
C ALA A 363 -11.94 21.77 0.71
N HIS A 364 -11.98 23.06 0.34
CA HIS A 364 -10.82 23.95 0.30
C HIS A 364 -10.29 24.30 1.71
N PRO A 365 -9.04 24.79 1.83
CA PRO A 365 -8.46 25.19 3.11
C PRO A 365 -9.33 26.18 3.90
N GLY A 366 -9.54 25.90 5.18
CA GLY A 366 -10.18 26.76 6.16
C GLY A 366 -11.16 26.04 7.06
N ARG A 367 -11.87 26.81 7.87
CA ARG A 367 -12.64 26.29 9.01
C ARG A 367 -14.12 26.13 8.68
N TYR A 368 -14.63 24.90 8.77
CA TYR A 368 -16.02 24.54 8.53
C TYR A 368 -16.74 24.23 9.84
N LEU A 369 -17.85 24.92 10.10
CA LEU A 369 -18.66 24.73 11.31
C LEU A 369 -19.75 23.68 11.07
N GLY A 370 -19.75 22.61 11.89
CA GLY A 370 -20.69 21.49 11.85
C GLY A 370 -21.90 21.65 12.78
N PRO A 371 -22.66 20.57 13.05
CA PRO A 371 -22.36 19.16 12.73
C PRO A 371 -22.57 18.79 11.26
N PHE A 372 -21.88 17.74 10.80
CA PHE A 372 -21.96 17.22 9.43
C PHE A 372 -22.51 15.79 9.43
N VAL A 373 -23.31 15.46 8.40
CA VAL A 373 -23.86 14.11 8.22
C VAL A 373 -23.57 13.62 6.81
N LEU A 374 -22.92 12.46 6.71
CA LEU A 374 -22.69 11.72 5.49
C LEU A 374 -23.63 10.50 5.48
N GLU A 375 -24.69 10.58 4.68
CA GLU A 375 -25.76 9.56 4.67
C GLU A 375 -25.97 8.87 3.32
N ARG A 376 -25.08 9.12 2.36
CA ARG A 376 -25.06 8.55 1.01
C ARG A 376 -23.61 8.35 0.56
N LEU A 377 -23.38 7.58 -0.50
CA LEU A 377 -22.05 7.39 -1.09
C LEU A 377 -21.58 8.72 -1.68
N VAL A 378 -20.83 9.51 -0.93
CA VAL A 378 -20.16 10.73 -1.37
C VAL A 378 -18.74 10.67 -0.83
N HIS A 379 -17.76 10.90 -1.69
CA HIS A 379 -16.37 11.07 -1.28
C HIS A 379 -16.18 12.50 -0.75
N LEU A 380 -15.55 12.65 0.41
CA LEU A 380 -15.24 13.95 1.01
C LEU A 380 -13.73 14.07 1.14
N GLU A 381 -13.15 15.01 0.40
CA GLU A 381 -11.70 15.19 0.32
C GLU A 381 -11.30 16.60 0.74
N GLY A 382 -10.41 16.71 1.72
CA GLY A 382 -9.85 17.97 2.18
C GLY A 382 -8.62 18.43 1.40
N ALA A 383 -8.13 19.60 1.76
CA ALA A 383 -6.97 20.24 1.17
C ALA A 383 -5.66 19.43 1.31
N GLN A 384 -5.61 18.50 2.27
CA GLN A 384 -4.44 17.66 2.55
C GLN A 384 -4.56 16.25 1.95
N ARG A 385 -5.38 16.05 0.90
CA ARG A 385 -5.42 14.78 0.17
C ARG A 385 -4.04 14.46 -0.43
N GLY A 386 -3.61 13.21 -0.28
CA GLY A 386 -2.27 12.73 -0.64
C GLY A 386 -1.17 13.08 0.37
N VAL A 387 -1.47 13.80 1.46
CA VAL A 387 -0.47 14.22 2.46
C VAL A 387 -0.64 13.39 3.72
N ASP A 388 0.43 12.70 4.14
CA ASP A 388 0.43 11.88 5.34
C ASP A 388 0.18 12.70 6.60
N ALA A 389 -0.90 12.38 7.33
CA ALA A 389 -1.30 13.12 8.52
C ALA A 389 -0.25 13.11 9.63
N ARG A 390 0.55 12.03 9.71
CA ARG A 390 1.56 11.83 10.75
C ARG A 390 2.70 12.86 10.65
N THR A 391 2.97 13.33 9.44
CA THR A 391 4.06 14.29 9.17
C THR A 391 3.68 15.73 9.49
N ARG A 392 2.38 16.02 9.62
CA ARG A 392 1.86 17.35 9.96
C ARG A 392 2.05 17.73 11.44
N ALA A 393 2.60 16.82 12.25
CA ALA A 393 2.55 16.89 13.70
C ALA A 393 3.50 17.93 14.34
N THR A 394 3.04 19.18 14.44
CA THR A 394 3.24 20.08 15.60
C THR A 394 2.09 21.11 15.68
N GLY A 395 1.33 21.18 16.78
CA GLY A 395 0.38 22.27 17.04
C GLY A 395 -1.11 21.95 16.84
N VAL A 396 -1.88 22.97 16.46
CA VAL A 396 -3.34 22.95 16.15
C VAL A 396 -3.48 23.02 14.62
N PRO A 397 -4.50 22.38 14.01
CA PRO A 397 -4.72 22.44 12.56
C PRO A 397 -4.69 23.87 11.99
N ASN A 398 -3.97 24.05 10.88
CA ASN A 398 -3.74 25.32 10.22
C ASN A 398 -4.84 25.61 9.18
N THR A 399 -5.80 26.46 9.53
CA THR A 399 -6.90 26.85 8.64
C THR A 399 -6.48 27.57 7.36
N SER A 400 -5.23 28.05 7.24
CA SER A 400 -4.74 28.61 5.96
C SER A 400 -4.30 27.54 4.95
N ALA A 401 -4.10 26.30 5.38
CA ALA A 401 -3.59 25.20 4.54
C ALA A 401 -4.43 23.92 4.63
N GLU A 402 -5.32 23.81 5.62
CA GLU A 402 -6.06 22.59 5.93
C GLU A 402 -7.56 22.84 5.99
N SER A 403 -8.33 21.83 5.61
CA SER A 403 -9.80 21.83 5.73
C SER A 403 -10.17 21.35 7.13
N VAL A 404 -10.41 22.30 8.04
CA VAL A 404 -10.62 22.06 9.47
C VAL A 404 -12.11 21.99 9.79
N LEU A 405 -12.60 20.83 10.20
CA LEU A 405 -13.97 20.61 10.65
C LEU A 405 -14.09 20.87 12.16
N ALA A 406 -15.12 21.60 12.57
CA ALA A 406 -15.33 21.97 13.97
C ALA A 406 -16.81 21.97 14.37
N ALA A 407 -17.15 21.26 15.45
CA ALA A 407 -18.46 21.34 16.09
C ALA A 407 -18.30 21.39 17.64
N PRO A 408 -18.06 22.58 18.22
CA PRO A 408 -17.81 22.70 19.66
C PRO A 408 -18.95 22.12 20.51
N GLY A 409 -18.61 21.20 21.43
CA GLY A 409 -19.58 20.57 22.34
C GLY A 409 -20.47 19.47 21.72
N GLU A 410 -20.40 19.22 20.41
CA GLU A 410 -21.24 18.24 19.70
C GLU A 410 -20.39 17.22 18.92
N LEU A 411 -21.04 16.34 18.15
CA LEU A 411 -20.40 15.43 17.19
C LEU A 411 -20.05 16.19 15.89
N THR A 412 -18.80 16.12 15.43
CA THR A 412 -18.40 16.88 14.22
C THR A 412 -18.86 16.21 12.93
N LEU A 413 -18.56 14.94 12.68
CA LEU A 413 -18.96 14.21 11.47
C LEU A 413 -19.64 12.87 11.82
N GLN A 414 -20.89 12.73 11.38
CA GLN A 414 -21.67 11.50 11.48
C GLN A 414 -21.73 10.77 10.12
N ILE A 415 -21.41 9.48 10.08
CA ILE A 415 -21.46 8.65 8.87
C ILE A 415 -22.57 7.61 9.02
N ARG A 416 -23.47 7.46 8.05
CA ARG A 416 -24.62 6.52 8.11
C ARG A 416 -24.57 5.48 7.00
N GLY A 417 -25.39 4.42 7.11
CA GLY A 417 -25.39 3.24 6.23
C GLY A 417 -25.41 3.50 4.72
N GLY A 418 -26.03 4.59 4.27
CA GLY A 418 -26.01 4.97 2.86
C GLY A 418 -24.63 5.39 2.33
N ALA A 419 -23.65 5.65 3.20
CA ALA A 419 -22.27 6.01 2.87
C ALA A 419 -21.35 4.81 2.55
N THR A 420 -21.92 3.66 2.23
CA THR A 420 -21.18 2.48 1.77
C THR A 420 -20.32 2.84 0.55
N GLY A 421 -19.01 2.58 0.63
CA GLY A 421 -18.00 2.92 -0.40
C GLY A 421 -17.42 4.33 -0.30
N ALA A 422 -17.88 5.15 0.65
CA ALA A 422 -17.42 6.53 0.77
C ALA A 422 -15.93 6.63 1.16
N ARG A 423 -15.32 7.77 0.82
CA ARG A 423 -13.92 8.08 1.16
C ARG A 423 -13.90 9.39 1.93
N ILE A 424 -13.12 9.47 2.99
CA ILE A 424 -12.89 10.66 3.80
C ILE A 424 -11.39 10.86 3.86
N VAL A 425 -10.87 11.89 3.20
CA VAL A 425 -9.43 12.02 2.96
C VAL A 425 -8.94 13.42 3.31
N GLY A 426 -7.78 13.56 3.96
CA GLY A 426 -7.08 14.84 4.04
C GLY A 426 -7.76 15.94 4.87
N LEU A 427 -8.63 15.60 5.81
CA LEU A 427 -9.32 16.54 6.69
C LEU A 427 -8.58 16.72 8.02
N ALA A 428 -8.82 17.85 8.68
CA ALA A 428 -8.44 18.04 10.08
C ALA A 428 -9.69 18.29 10.93
N PHE A 429 -9.71 17.79 12.17
CA PHE A 429 -10.81 17.96 13.12
C PHE A 429 -10.32 18.75 14.32
N GLU A 430 -11.03 19.83 14.66
CA GLU A 430 -10.66 20.73 15.75
C GLU A 430 -11.00 20.15 17.13
N ALA A 431 -10.21 20.54 18.13
CA ALA A 431 -10.43 20.19 19.52
C ALA A 431 -11.76 20.74 20.09
N GLY A 432 -12.25 20.12 21.17
CA GLY A 432 -13.39 20.64 21.95
C GLY A 432 -14.78 20.18 21.47
N CYS A 433 -14.85 19.33 20.45
CA CYS A 433 -16.05 18.54 20.13
C CYS A 433 -16.25 17.41 21.14
N ALA A 434 -17.47 16.91 21.29
CA ALA A 434 -17.72 15.72 22.10
C ALA A 434 -17.07 14.48 21.47
N LEU A 435 -17.14 14.40 20.14
CA LEU A 435 -16.61 13.34 19.29
C LEU A 435 -16.33 13.94 17.89
N ALA A 436 -15.19 13.63 17.29
CA ALA A 436 -14.85 14.17 15.97
C ALA A 436 -15.56 13.39 14.85
N LEU A 437 -15.55 12.07 14.93
CA LEU A 437 -16.16 11.20 13.92
C LEU A 437 -16.91 10.03 14.55
N GLU A 438 -18.13 9.78 14.07
CA GLU A 438 -18.93 8.61 14.45
C GLU A 438 -19.63 7.93 13.27
N THR A 439 -19.50 6.61 13.13
CA THR A 439 -20.38 5.84 12.24
C THR A 439 -21.66 5.43 12.96
N ILE A 440 -22.84 5.81 12.48
CA ILE A 440 -24.15 5.57 13.10
C ILE A 440 -25.11 4.93 12.10
N ALA A 441 -25.64 3.74 12.45
CA ALA A 441 -26.70 2.99 11.77
C ALA A 441 -26.36 2.39 10.38
N GLY A 442 -26.71 1.12 10.20
CA GLY A 442 -26.52 0.31 8.98
C GLY A 442 -25.23 -0.53 9.00
N PRO A 443 -25.13 -1.61 8.20
CA PRO A 443 -23.82 -2.06 7.76
C PRO A 443 -23.24 -1.01 6.80
N ILE A 444 -21.98 -0.63 6.98
CA ILE A 444 -21.26 0.27 6.07
C ILE A 444 -20.11 -0.53 5.44
N HIS A 445 -20.19 -0.82 4.14
CA HIS A 445 -19.15 -1.60 3.47
C HIS A 445 -18.15 -0.67 2.75
N GLY A 446 -16.86 -1.00 2.76
CA GLY A 446 -15.84 -0.32 1.95
C GLY A 446 -15.62 1.17 2.26
N LEU A 447 -15.88 1.60 3.50
CA LEU A 447 -15.57 2.97 3.94
C LEU A 447 -14.04 3.14 4.05
N ALA A 448 -13.51 4.23 3.54
CA ALA A 448 -12.09 4.56 3.71
C ALA A 448 -11.92 5.93 4.39
N ILE A 449 -11.14 5.98 5.47
CA ILE A 449 -10.76 7.19 6.19
C ILE A 449 -9.23 7.28 6.17
N ARG A 450 -8.69 8.24 5.43
CA ARG A 450 -7.26 8.34 5.18
C ARG A 450 -6.74 9.75 5.44
N GLU A 451 -5.49 9.85 5.87
CA GLU A 451 -4.79 11.15 5.89
C GLU A 451 -5.52 12.22 6.72
N CYS A 452 -6.30 11.81 7.73
CA CYS A 452 -7.06 12.71 8.58
C CYS A 452 -6.31 13.00 9.89
N TRP A 453 -6.42 14.23 10.38
CA TRP A 453 -5.87 14.67 11.66
C TRP A 453 -7.00 14.94 12.64
N PHE A 454 -7.08 14.17 13.71
CA PHE A 454 -8.07 14.31 14.77
C PHE A 454 -7.44 14.91 16.04
N GLU A 455 -7.85 16.12 16.41
CA GLU A 455 -7.50 16.71 17.71
C GLU A 455 -8.41 16.19 18.85
N PRO A 456 -7.97 16.32 20.12
CA PRO A 456 -8.71 15.76 21.25
C PRO A 456 -10.14 16.30 21.42
N GLY A 457 -11.12 15.38 21.45
CA GLY A 457 -12.51 15.64 21.86
C GLY A 457 -12.80 15.23 23.30
N LEU A 458 -13.99 15.51 23.83
CA LEU A 458 -14.36 15.23 25.23
C LEU A 458 -14.53 13.73 25.55
N SER A 459 -14.88 12.89 24.57
CA SER A 459 -15.20 11.47 24.78
C SER A 459 -14.37 10.49 23.92
N GLY A 460 -13.19 10.94 23.49
CA GLY A 460 -12.38 10.32 22.44
C GLY A 460 -12.74 10.89 21.06
N PRO A 461 -11.79 11.05 20.12
CA PRO A 461 -12.04 11.65 18.82
C PRO A 461 -12.77 10.74 17.82
N VAL A 462 -12.55 9.42 17.82
CA VAL A 462 -13.10 8.51 16.80
C VAL A 462 -13.91 7.38 17.43
N ARG A 463 -15.12 7.16 16.92
CA ARG A 463 -15.97 6.04 17.35
C ARG A 463 -16.63 5.32 16.18
N PHE A 464 -16.51 4.01 16.15
CA PHE A 464 -17.23 3.15 15.24
C PHE A 464 -18.43 2.53 15.96
N SER A 465 -19.63 3.06 15.69
CA SER A 465 -20.86 2.57 16.32
C SER A 465 -21.72 1.67 15.43
N ALA A 466 -21.36 1.52 14.15
CA ALA A 466 -22.12 0.76 13.15
C ALA A 466 -21.37 -0.53 12.77
N VAL A 467 -22.10 -1.55 12.34
CA VAL A 467 -21.49 -2.70 11.67
C VAL A 467 -20.84 -2.19 10.38
N SER A 468 -19.62 -2.60 10.09
CA SER A 468 -18.93 -2.21 8.87
C SER A 468 -18.08 -3.37 8.37
N ASP A 469 -18.06 -3.58 7.06
CA ASP A 469 -17.13 -4.53 6.44
C ASP A 469 -16.13 -3.76 5.57
N ASP A 470 -14.88 -4.21 5.54
CA ASP A 470 -13.81 -3.66 4.71
C ASP A 470 -13.56 -2.16 4.95
N LEU A 471 -13.52 -1.76 6.22
CA LEU A 471 -13.13 -0.42 6.65
C LEU A 471 -11.61 -0.23 6.51
N ASP A 472 -11.18 0.78 5.77
CA ASP A 472 -9.78 1.24 5.73
C ASP A 472 -9.61 2.49 6.59
N PHE A 473 -8.72 2.46 7.57
CA PHE A 473 -8.34 3.60 8.40
C PHE A 473 -6.81 3.76 8.35
N GLU A 474 -6.31 4.67 7.51
CA GLU A 474 -4.90 4.67 7.10
C GLU A 474 -4.22 6.04 7.14
N ARG A 475 -2.93 6.09 7.54
CA ARG A 475 -2.12 7.33 7.51
C ARG A 475 -2.76 8.50 8.27
N ASN A 476 -3.52 8.21 9.33
CA ASN A 476 -4.17 9.21 10.17
C ASN A 476 -3.34 9.57 11.41
N LEU A 477 -3.55 10.77 11.94
CA LEU A 477 -3.03 11.23 13.23
C LEU A 477 -4.21 11.40 14.19
N VAL A 478 -4.27 10.61 15.27
CA VAL A 478 -5.36 10.64 16.26
C VAL A 478 -4.78 11.07 17.60
N ARG A 479 -5.19 12.24 18.10
CA ARG A 479 -4.73 12.77 19.39
C ARG A 479 -5.83 12.78 20.44
N SER A 480 -5.52 12.38 21.67
CA SER A 480 -6.47 12.32 22.80
C SER A 480 -5.94 13.03 24.06
N ALA A 481 -6.83 13.52 24.94
CA ALA A 481 -6.51 14.41 26.08
C ALA A 481 -7.00 13.86 27.45
N SER A 482 -6.65 14.49 28.57
CA SER A 482 -7.00 14.01 29.92
C SER A 482 -8.50 13.89 30.15
N GLY A 483 -8.95 12.70 30.58
CA GLY A 483 -10.35 12.43 30.91
C GLY A 483 -11.23 12.05 29.71
N THR A 484 -10.61 11.85 28.53
CA THR A 484 -11.30 11.41 27.32
C THR A 484 -11.28 9.89 27.26
N GLY A 485 -12.36 9.25 26.82
CA GLY A 485 -12.41 7.81 26.56
C GLY A 485 -11.38 7.35 25.51
N PRO A 486 -11.44 6.08 25.05
CA PRO A 486 -10.46 5.55 24.11
C PRO A 486 -10.33 6.39 22.84
N ALA A 487 -9.12 6.50 22.30
CA ALA A 487 -8.84 7.36 21.15
C ALA A 487 -9.63 6.91 19.91
N ILE A 488 -9.70 5.59 19.72
CA ILE A 488 -10.55 4.90 18.75
C ILE A 488 -11.40 3.89 19.51
N ALA A 489 -12.73 4.05 19.46
CA ALA A 489 -13.67 3.25 20.24
C ALA A 489 -14.62 2.46 19.33
N LEU A 490 -14.82 1.17 19.60
CA LEU A 490 -15.95 0.41 19.03
C LEU A 490 -17.13 0.45 20.00
N SER A 491 -18.34 0.65 19.47
CA SER A 491 -19.55 0.53 20.28
C SER A 491 -19.89 -0.95 20.54
N PRO A 492 -20.69 -1.24 21.57
CA PRO A 492 -21.17 -2.59 21.85
C PRO A 492 -22.02 -3.26 20.76
N SER A 493 -22.33 -2.61 19.65
CA SER A 493 -23.06 -3.22 18.52
C SER A 493 -22.26 -3.21 17.22
N ALA A 494 -21.01 -2.74 17.27
CA ALA A 494 -20.18 -2.54 16.10
C ALA A 494 -19.32 -3.79 15.81
N PHE A 495 -19.56 -4.40 14.66
CA PHE A 495 -18.67 -5.43 14.11
C PHE A 495 -17.88 -4.80 12.98
N LEU A 496 -16.56 -4.77 13.09
CA LEU A 496 -15.67 -4.30 12.04
C LEU A 496 -15.04 -5.51 11.35
N ARG A 497 -15.66 -5.96 10.26
CA ARG A 497 -15.14 -7.11 9.51
C ARG A 497 -14.09 -6.67 8.50
N GLY A 498 -12.97 -7.40 8.40
CA GLY A 498 -11.91 -7.07 7.46
C GLY A 498 -11.34 -5.66 7.67
N LEU A 499 -11.23 -5.21 8.92
CA LEU A 499 -10.66 -3.89 9.27
C LEU A 499 -9.20 -3.81 8.81
N ARG A 500 -8.83 -2.76 8.07
CA ARG A 500 -7.44 -2.36 7.85
C ARG A 500 -7.14 -1.08 8.62
N LEU A 501 -6.40 -1.20 9.71
CA LEU A 501 -5.85 -0.08 10.47
C LEU A 501 -4.36 -0.01 10.18
N ARG A 502 -3.93 0.86 9.25
CA ARG A 502 -2.55 0.87 8.78
C ARG A 502 -1.89 2.22 8.94
N GLU A 503 -0.64 2.23 9.36
CA GLU A 503 0.18 3.45 9.28
C GLU A 503 -0.41 4.64 10.05
N ASN A 504 -1.12 4.43 11.15
CA ASN A 504 -1.69 5.53 11.95
C ASN A 504 -0.77 5.90 13.11
N HIS A 505 -0.81 7.16 13.55
CA HIS A 505 -0.22 7.59 14.80
C HIS A 505 -1.32 7.95 15.79
N VAL A 506 -1.49 7.13 16.81
CA VAL A 506 -2.45 7.31 17.89
C VAL A 506 -1.68 7.78 19.13
N LEU A 507 -1.82 9.05 19.48
CA LEU A 507 -0.99 9.73 20.47
C LEU A 507 -1.83 10.29 21.62
N ARG A 508 -1.43 10.00 22.85
CA ARG A 508 -2.03 10.56 24.05
C ARG A 508 -1.26 11.79 24.54
N LEU A 509 -1.96 12.89 24.79
CA LEU A 509 -1.39 14.13 25.33
C LEU A 509 -1.49 14.19 26.87
N GLY A 510 -0.35 14.07 27.56
CA GLY A 510 -0.30 14.07 29.02
C GLY A 510 -0.64 12.71 29.63
N SER A 511 -0.84 12.66 30.95
CA SER A 511 -0.99 11.38 31.67
C SER A 511 -2.32 10.68 31.35
N ALA A 512 -2.26 9.38 31.02
CA ALA A 512 -3.43 8.53 30.81
C ALA A 512 -4.17 8.21 32.12
N SER A 513 -5.50 8.13 32.05
CA SER A 513 -6.38 7.47 33.05
C SER A 513 -6.41 5.94 32.84
N LEU A 514 -7.19 5.18 33.63
CA LEU A 514 -7.35 3.72 33.43
C LEU A 514 -8.18 3.34 32.19
N PHE A 515 -8.93 4.29 31.62
CA PHE A 515 -9.87 4.02 30.53
C PHE A 515 -9.43 4.65 29.19
N ASP A 516 -8.28 5.31 29.18
CA ASP A 516 -7.76 6.06 28.04
C ASP A 516 -6.97 5.12 27.11
N ASN A 517 -7.62 4.13 26.50
CA ASN A 517 -6.97 3.19 25.58
C ASN A 517 -6.72 3.81 24.19
N GLY A 518 -5.73 3.32 23.45
CA GLY A 518 -5.52 3.75 22.05
C GLY A 518 -6.65 3.25 21.15
N LEU A 519 -6.74 1.95 20.94
CA LEU A 519 -7.89 1.27 20.33
C LEU A 519 -8.61 0.41 21.37
N PHE A 520 -9.94 0.51 21.43
CA PHE A 520 -10.77 -0.27 22.34
C PHE A 520 -11.86 -1.04 21.61
N ALA A 521 -11.79 -2.37 21.66
CA ALA A 521 -12.84 -3.30 21.29
C ALA A 521 -13.32 -4.03 22.56
N ASP A 522 -14.62 -4.11 22.83
CA ASP A 522 -15.16 -4.74 24.04
C ASP A 522 -15.70 -6.17 23.78
N ARG A 523 -16.60 -6.68 24.64
CA ARG A 523 -17.18 -8.03 24.47
C ARG A 523 -18.32 -8.08 23.44
N ARG A 524 -18.76 -6.93 22.94
CA ARG A 524 -19.93 -6.82 22.06
C ARG A 524 -19.62 -6.04 20.77
N GLY A 525 -18.57 -5.22 20.78
CA GLY A 525 -17.89 -4.73 19.58
C GLY A 525 -16.68 -5.59 19.25
N GLN A 526 -16.64 -6.17 18.05
CA GLN A 526 -15.63 -7.14 17.63
C GLN A 526 -14.96 -6.75 16.31
N ILE A 527 -13.72 -7.20 16.14
CA ILE A 527 -13.00 -7.18 14.86
C ILE A 527 -12.83 -8.63 14.40
N GLU A 528 -13.25 -8.94 13.17
CA GLU A 528 -13.24 -10.32 12.62
C GLU A 528 -13.04 -10.31 11.10
N ALA A 529 -12.80 -11.46 10.47
CA ALA A 529 -12.68 -11.52 9.01
C ALA A 529 -13.98 -11.13 8.28
N SER A 530 -13.83 -10.45 7.14
CA SER A 530 -14.93 -10.25 6.18
C SER A 530 -14.95 -11.40 5.17
N ALA A 531 -15.90 -11.36 4.23
CA ALA A 531 -15.92 -12.30 3.12
C ALA A 531 -14.77 -12.09 2.12
N THR A 532 -14.07 -10.96 2.19
CA THR A 532 -13.05 -10.55 1.19
C THR A 532 -11.64 -10.51 1.77
N ARG A 533 -11.47 -10.30 3.09
CA ARG A 533 -10.15 -10.18 3.73
C ARG A 533 -10.19 -10.40 5.24
N THR A 534 -9.04 -10.79 5.78
CA THR A 534 -8.77 -10.82 7.23
C THR A 534 -8.47 -9.41 7.75
N PRO A 535 -8.71 -9.11 9.04
CA PRO A 535 -8.31 -7.85 9.63
C PRO A 535 -6.78 -7.71 9.69
N GLU A 536 -6.32 -6.47 9.57
CA GLU A 536 -4.91 -6.11 9.55
C GLU A 536 -4.71 -4.83 10.37
N LEU A 537 -3.92 -4.91 11.43
CA LEU A 537 -3.43 -3.78 12.20
C LEU A 537 -1.93 -3.71 11.94
N ALA A 538 -1.49 -2.86 11.01
CA ALA A 538 -0.11 -2.85 10.55
C ALA A 538 0.56 -1.47 10.65
N ARG A 539 1.83 -1.42 11.08
CA ARG A 539 2.67 -0.19 11.04
C ARG A 539 2.07 1.01 11.80
N ASN A 540 1.23 0.77 12.80
CA ASN A 540 0.67 1.84 13.62
C ASN A 540 1.60 2.17 14.80
N ARG A 541 1.57 3.42 15.24
CA ARG A 541 2.24 3.90 16.44
C ARG A 541 1.21 4.27 17.49
N PHE A 542 1.17 3.55 18.59
CA PHE A 542 0.39 3.86 19.78
C PHE A 542 1.32 4.38 20.86
N GLU A 543 1.02 5.54 21.45
CA GLU A 543 1.93 6.20 22.39
C GLU A 543 1.21 6.84 23.58
N GLY A 544 1.63 6.50 24.81
CA GLY A 544 1.23 7.19 26.05
C GLY A 544 -0.18 6.91 26.58
N HIS A 545 -0.90 5.91 26.07
CA HIS A 545 -2.25 5.51 26.49
C HIS A 545 -2.22 4.63 27.75
N ALA A 546 -3.40 4.27 28.26
CA ALA A 546 -3.54 3.29 29.34
C ALA A 546 -3.06 1.92 28.84
N THR A 547 -3.76 1.41 27.83
CA THR A 547 -3.34 0.30 26.98
C THR A 547 -3.36 0.77 25.54
N GLY A 548 -2.34 0.45 24.75
CA GLY A 548 -2.26 0.84 23.34
C GLY A 548 -3.38 0.19 22.53
N LEU A 549 -3.43 -1.14 22.53
CA LEU A 549 -4.51 -1.95 21.94
C LEU A 549 -5.23 -2.78 23.01
N PHE A 550 -6.49 -2.47 23.27
CA PHE A 550 -7.31 -3.20 24.21
C PHE A 550 -8.41 -3.98 23.49
N ALA A 551 -8.28 -5.30 23.46
CA ALA A 551 -9.30 -6.23 22.99
C ALA A 551 -10.01 -6.86 24.18
N GLY A 552 -11.34 -6.77 24.28
CA GLY A 552 -12.11 -7.41 25.33
C GLY A 552 -11.98 -8.94 25.33
N GLN A 553 -12.87 -9.64 26.02
CA GLN A 553 -12.78 -11.12 26.15
C GLN A 553 -12.86 -11.91 24.84
N ALA A 554 -13.33 -11.29 23.76
CA ALA A 554 -13.42 -11.86 22.42
C ALA A 554 -13.34 -10.70 21.39
N GLY A 555 -12.41 -9.76 21.62
CA GLY A 555 -12.43 -8.46 20.95
C GLY A 555 -11.92 -8.48 19.51
N ILE A 556 -11.00 -9.40 19.19
CA ILE A 556 -10.32 -9.46 17.88
C ILE A 556 -10.07 -10.92 17.47
N HIS A 557 -10.44 -11.26 16.23
CA HIS A 557 -10.37 -12.58 15.63
C HIS A 557 -9.70 -12.55 14.25
N ASP A 558 -8.96 -13.61 13.92
CA ASP A 558 -8.36 -13.84 12.58
C ASP A 558 -7.51 -12.67 12.05
N ALA A 559 -6.87 -11.92 12.96
CA ALA A 559 -6.20 -10.66 12.62
C ALA A 559 -4.68 -10.79 12.53
N LEU A 560 -4.09 -10.13 11.52
CA LEU A 560 -2.66 -9.86 11.47
C LEU A 560 -2.38 -8.54 12.23
N ILE A 561 -1.58 -8.61 13.29
CA ILE A 561 -1.13 -7.46 14.07
C ILE A 561 0.38 -7.36 13.86
N ALA A 562 0.80 -6.52 12.90
CA ALA A 562 2.16 -6.52 12.40
C ALA A 562 2.87 -5.16 12.46
N ASP A 563 4.15 -5.15 12.81
CA ASP A 563 5.03 -3.97 12.70
C ASP A 563 4.52 -2.71 13.43
N ASN A 564 3.70 -2.87 14.46
CA ASN A 564 3.20 -1.75 15.26
C ASN A 564 4.18 -1.39 16.37
N ALA A 565 4.21 -0.12 16.76
CA ALA A 565 4.95 0.37 17.91
C ALA A 565 4.00 0.72 19.05
N PHE A 566 4.12 0.02 20.18
CA PHE A 566 3.41 0.26 21.43
C PHE A 566 4.38 0.87 22.44
N LEU A 567 4.37 2.20 22.52
CA LEU A 567 5.42 2.97 23.18
C LEU A 567 4.90 3.63 24.46
N ALA A 568 5.60 3.41 25.57
CA ALA A 568 5.39 4.09 26.84
C ALA A 568 3.92 4.08 27.29
N GLN A 569 3.21 2.96 27.10
CA GLN A 569 1.87 2.82 27.66
C GLN A 569 1.96 2.77 29.19
N ARG A 570 0.93 3.27 29.86
CA ARG A 570 0.88 3.31 31.32
C ARG A 570 0.70 1.93 31.94
N ILE A 571 0.04 1.01 31.23
CA ILE A 571 -0.23 -0.36 31.67
C ILE A 571 0.36 -1.29 30.61
N ASP A 572 -0.44 -1.76 29.65
CA ASP A 572 0.00 -2.75 28.67
C ASP A 572 0.19 -2.13 27.28
N GLY A 573 1.15 -2.64 26.49
CA GLY A 573 1.23 -2.31 25.07
C GLY A 573 -0.03 -2.75 24.33
N ALA A 574 -0.33 -4.05 24.40
CA ALA A 574 -1.59 -4.63 23.95
C ALA A 574 -2.12 -5.64 24.99
N ALA A 575 -3.43 -5.69 25.19
CA ALA A 575 -4.05 -6.62 26.12
C ALA A 575 -5.40 -7.12 25.62
N GLY A 576 -5.67 -8.42 25.75
CA GLY A 576 -6.99 -8.93 25.43
C GLY A 576 -7.18 -10.39 25.08
N GLY A 577 -8.44 -10.72 24.77
CA GLY A 577 -8.88 -12.05 24.34
C GLY A 577 -8.78 -12.20 22.83
N PHE A 578 -7.56 -12.18 22.31
CA PHE A 578 -7.23 -12.36 20.90
C PHE A 578 -7.43 -13.83 20.48
N GLN A 579 -8.07 -14.08 19.34
CA GLN A 579 -8.30 -15.44 18.85
C GLN A 579 -7.80 -15.58 17.42
N ASP A 580 -7.03 -16.62 17.13
CA ASP A 580 -6.51 -16.87 15.77
C ASP A 580 -5.70 -15.68 15.22
N CYS A 581 -5.07 -14.91 16.10
CA CYS A 581 -4.33 -13.70 15.75
C CYS A 581 -2.84 -13.98 15.62
N VAL A 582 -2.19 -13.30 14.69
CA VAL A 582 -0.73 -13.34 14.51
C VAL A 582 -0.15 -12.00 14.92
N PHE A 583 0.72 -11.99 15.93
CA PHE A 583 1.51 -10.83 16.32
C PHE A 583 2.91 -10.97 15.72
N ARG A 584 3.30 -10.07 14.79
CA ARG A 584 4.59 -10.13 14.12
C ARG A 584 5.32 -8.79 14.04
N GLY A 585 6.62 -8.73 14.30
CA GLY A 585 7.41 -7.52 14.04
C GLY A 585 7.05 -6.30 14.90
N ASN A 586 6.19 -6.46 15.92
CA ASN A 586 5.76 -5.34 16.75
C ASN A 586 6.85 -4.97 17.76
N LEU A 587 6.97 -3.68 18.04
CA LEU A 587 7.80 -3.12 19.10
C LEU A 587 6.94 -2.79 20.32
N PHE A 588 7.26 -3.39 21.46
CA PHE A 588 6.67 -3.11 22.77
C PHE A 588 7.74 -2.51 23.68
N ASP A 589 7.75 -1.18 23.79
CA ASP A 589 8.84 -0.45 24.43
C ASP A 589 8.35 0.39 25.61
N GLY A 590 8.93 0.15 26.79
CA GLY A 590 8.77 1.03 27.94
C GLY A 590 7.38 1.04 28.57
N ASN A 591 6.60 -0.04 28.44
CA ASN A 591 5.24 -0.11 28.99
C ASN A 591 5.24 -0.37 30.51
N GLY A 592 4.24 0.16 31.21
CA GLY A 592 4.20 0.19 32.69
C GLY A 592 3.88 -1.12 33.39
N GLU A 593 3.28 -2.08 32.69
CA GLU A 593 3.07 -3.46 33.13
C GLU A 593 3.58 -4.40 32.03
N SER A 594 2.72 -4.86 31.11
CA SER A 594 3.12 -5.84 30.11
C SER A 594 3.40 -5.22 28.74
N GLY A 595 4.25 -5.86 27.93
CA GLY A 595 4.27 -5.57 26.49
C GLY A 595 2.99 -6.08 25.83
N LEU A 596 2.78 -7.40 25.88
CA LEU A 596 1.59 -8.08 25.38
C LEU A 596 0.98 -8.94 26.49
N TYR A 597 -0.29 -8.68 26.83
CA TYR A 597 -1.05 -9.46 27.80
C TYR A 597 -2.18 -10.25 27.14
N LEU A 598 -1.97 -11.56 26.97
CA LEU A 598 -2.96 -12.49 26.44
C LEU A 598 -3.89 -12.97 27.56
N THR A 599 -5.15 -12.54 27.52
CA THR A 599 -6.08 -12.72 28.65
C THR A 599 -7.54 -12.83 28.25
N GLY A 600 -8.32 -13.56 29.06
CA GLY A 600 -9.78 -13.56 28.95
C GLY A 600 -10.47 -12.51 29.81
N PHE A 601 -9.75 -11.72 30.62
CA PHE A 601 -10.34 -10.84 31.65
C PHE A 601 -11.43 -11.56 32.49
N GLY A 602 -11.17 -12.80 32.90
CA GLY A 602 -12.12 -13.73 33.51
C GLY A 602 -12.86 -14.64 32.51
N GLY A 603 -13.93 -15.32 32.93
CA GLY A 603 -14.73 -16.16 32.03
C GLY A 603 -14.30 -17.64 31.95
N SER A 604 -13.75 -18.19 33.03
CA SER A 604 -13.26 -19.58 33.14
C SER A 604 -14.28 -20.70 32.86
N GLY A 605 -15.53 -20.36 32.55
CA GLY A 605 -16.59 -21.32 32.20
C GLY A 605 -16.96 -21.38 30.72
N ASP A 606 -16.36 -20.54 29.85
CA ASP A 606 -16.70 -20.47 28.43
C ASP A 606 -15.44 -20.61 27.55
N ALA A 607 -15.30 -21.76 26.88
CA ALA A 607 -14.18 -22.07 25.99
C ALA A 607 -14.16 -21.25 24.69
N THR A 608 -15.23 -20.49 24.40
CA THR A 608 -15.30 -19.61 23.22
C THR A 608 -14.68 -18.24 23.46
N ARG A 609 -14.19 -17.98 24.67
CA ARG A 609 -13.66 -16.68 25.09
C ARG A 609 -12.22 -16.79 25.60
N GLY A 610 -11.54 -15.65 25.60
CA GLY A 610 -10.16 -15.54 26.01
C GLY A 610 -9.18 -15.71 24.86
N ALA A 611 -7.90 -15.55 25.20
CA ALA A 611 -6.84 -15.66 24.22
C ALA A 611 -6.59 -17.12 23.85
N GLN A 612 -6.55 -17.41 22.56
CA GLN A 612 -6.32 -18.77 22.03
C GLN A 612 -5.82 -18.75 20.59
N ARG A 613 -5.08 -19.79 20.21
CA ARG A 613 -4.54 -20.00 18.86
C ARG A 613 -3.79 -18.77 18.32
N CYS A 614 -3.14 -18.02 19.21
CA CYS A 614 -2.36 -16.86 18.82
C CYS A 614 -0.91 -17.27 18.56
N VAL A 615 -0.31 -16.73 17.50
CA VAL A 615 1.11 -16.90 17.19
C VAL A 615 1.81 -15.57 17.44
N VAL A 616 2.70 -15.53 18.43
CA VAL A 616 3.50 -14.35 18.77
C VAL A 616 4.92 -14.60 18.24
N SER A 617 5.31 -13.93 17.16
CA SER A 617 6.62 -14.20 16.55
C SER A 617 7.37 -12.98 16.05
N GLY A 618 8.70 -12.95 16.18
CA GLY A 618 9.51 -11.86 15.64
C GLY A 618 9.18 -10.48 16.23
N ASN A 619 8.62 -10.40 17.45
CA ASN A 619 8.34 -9.14 18.12
C ASN A 619 9.47 -8.78 19.08
N THR A 620 9.61 -7.48 19.35
CA THR A 620 10.62 -6.95 20.26
C THR A 620 9.96 -6.33 21.47
N PHE A 621 10.33 -6.85 22.63
CA PHE A 621 9.87 -6.39 23.92
C PHE A 621 11.07 -5.85 24.69
N GLN A 622 11.06 -4.55 24.95
CA GLN A 622 12.16 -3.91 25.65
C GLN A 622 11.70 -2.93 26.72
N GLY A 623 12.41 -2.92 27.84
CA GLY A 623 12.20 -1.93 28.91
C GLY A 623 10.80 -1.91 29.54
N ASN A 624 9.98 -2.96 29.37
CA ASN A 624 8.67 -3.04 30.00
C ASN A 624 8.85 -3.32 31.50
N ALA A 625 8.13 -2.58 32.34
CA ALA A 625 8.35 -2.63 33.79
C ALA A 625 7.91 -3.97 34.42
N GLY A 626 6.93 -4.66 33.83
CA GLY A 626 6.48 -6.01 34.19
C GLY A 626 6.89 -7.07 33.16
N GLU A 627 6.00 -8.01 32.88
CA GLU A 627 6.20 -9.10 31.93
C GLU A 627 6.16 -8.61 30.48
N ALA A 628 7.20 -8.86 29.68
CA ALA A 628 7.14 -8.57 28.26
C ALA A 628 5.97 -9.30 27.57
N LEU A 629 5.85 -10.61 27.77
CA LEU A 629 4.72 -11.41 27.31
C LEU A 629 4.06 -12.15 28.47
N PHE A 630 2.80 -11.83 28.75
CA PHE A 630 2.05 -12.46 29.84
C PHE A 630 0.89 -13.31 29.35
N PHE A 631 0.84 -14.57 29.78
CA PHE A 631 -0.24 -15.50 29.52
C PHE A 631 -1.11 -15.65 30.77
N SER A 632 -2.38 -15.25 30.67
CA SER A 632 -3.30 -15.33 31.81
C SER A 632 -3.74 -16.76 32.10
N SER A 633 -3.59 -17.20 33.35
CA SER A 633 -4.21 -18.43 33.88
C SER A 633 -5.67 -18.25 34.33
N LEU A 634 -6.22 -17.03 34.21
CA LEU A 634 -7.57 -16.67 34.67
C LEU A 634 -8.66 -16.83 33.60
N GLN A 635 -8.46 -17.70 32.60
CA GLN A 635 -9.40 -18.01 31.53
C GLN A 635 -9.73 -19.52 31.47
N PHE A 636 -10.52 -19.96 30.48
CA PHE A 636 -10.94 -21.36 30.39
C PHE A 636 -9.73 -22.29 30.19
N PRO A 637 -9.55 -23.35 31.00
CA PRO A 637 -8.41 -24.26 30.85
C PRO A 637 -8.38 -24.90 29.46
N GLY A 638 -7.23 -24.92 28.81
CA GLY A 638 -7.03 -25.47 27.47
C GLY A 638 -7.05 -24.43 26.35
N THR A 639 -7.45 -23.19 26.60
CA THR A 639 -7.49 -22.16 25.54
C THR A 639 -6.13 -21.50 25.35
N ILE A 640 -5.50 -21.05 26.45
CA ILE A 640 -4.25 -20.28 26.37
C ILE A 640 -3.05 -21.10 25.89
N SER A 641 -3.01 -22.39 26.22
CA SER A 641 -1.97 -23.33 25.79
C SER A 641 -1.98 -23.65 24.29
N THR A 642 -3.02 -23.23 23.57
CA THR A 642 -3.04 -23.29 22.09
C THR A 642 -2.29 -22.14 21.42
N SER A 643 -1.82 -21.16 22.21
CA SER A 643 -1.00 -20.05 21.71
C SER A 643 0.49 -20.36 21.89
N SER A 644 1.33 -19.79 21.02
CA SER A 644 2.77 -20.01 21.05
C SER A 644 3.54 -18.70 20.86
N ALA A 645 4.79 -18.69 21.34
CA ALA A 645 5.72 -17.59 21.19
C ALA A 645 7.07 -18.08 20.66
N HIS A 646 7.50 -17.60 19.48
CA HIS A 646 8.75 -18.05 18.84
C HIS A 646 9.48 -16.88 18.19
N GLY A 647 10.81 -16.86 18.21
CA GLY A 647 11.60 -15.83 17.52
C GLY A 647 11.42 -14.41 18.08
N ASN A 648 10.91 -14.24 19.30
CA ASN A 648 10.75 -12.92 19.94
C ASN A 648 12.03 -12.51 20.67
N SER A 649 12.21 -11.20 20.82
CA SER A 649 13.31 -10.57 21.56
C SER A 649 12.80 -10.01 22.89
N PHE A 650 13.35 -10.47 24.01
CA PHE A 650 13.06 -9.98 25.36
C PHE A 650 14.32 -9.34 25.94
N VAL A 651 14.34 -8.02 26.10
CA VAL A 651 15.51 -7.29 26.60
C VAL A 651 15.15 -6.28 27.70
N GLY A 652 15.63 -6.51 28.92
CA GLY A 652 15.56 -5.53 29.99
C GLY A 652 14.15 -5.30 30.52
N ASN A 653 13.30 -6.33 30.46
CA ASN A 653 11.96 -6.31 31.01
C ASN A 653 11.96 -6.82 32.46
N GLY A 654 10.87 -6.60 33.20
CA GLY A 654 10.68 -7.19 34.54
C GLY A 654 10.70 -8.72 34.51
N ALA A 655 10.11 -9.32 33.48
CA ALA A 655 10.28 -10.71 33.09
C ALA A 655 10.10 -10.85 31.57
N GLY A 656 10.67 -11.87 30.94
CA GLY A 656 10.56 -12.10 29.49
C GLY A 656 9.19 -12.66 29.12
N ALA A 657 8.86 -13.84 29.66
CA ALA A 657 7.55 -14.45 29.46
C ALA A 657 7.11 -15.20 30.72
N ALA A 658 5.83 -15.07 31.05
CA ALA A 658 5.27 -15.69 32.25
C ALA A 658 3.90 -16.32 32.03
N TYR A 659 3.72 -17.48 32.66
CA TYR A 659 2.47 -18.18 32.83
C TYR A 659 2.43 -18.85 34.21
N PHE A 660 1.36 -18.63 34.96
CA PHE A 660 1.22 -19.14 36.33
C PHE A 660 0.06 -20.14 36.47
N GLY A 661 -0.20 -20.92 35.42
CA GLY A 661 -1.19 -22.01 35.44
C GLY A 661 -0.54 -23.39 35.43
N THR A 662 -1.31 -24.41 35.04
CA THR A 662 -0.89 -25.82 35.05
C THR A 662 -0.65 -26.40 33.65
N GLU A 663 -0.95 -25.63 32.61
CA GLU A 663 -0.77 -26.04 31.22
C GLU A 663 0.67 -25.77 30.74
N THR A 664 1.00 -26.29 29.56
CA THR A 664 2.30 -26.05 28.93
C THR A 664 2.12 -25.01 27.84
N ILE A 665 2.92 -23.93 27.89
CA ILE A 665 2.96 -22.89 26.87
C ILE A 665 4.33 -22.92 26.21
N ASP A 666 4.34 -22.99 24.89
CA ASP A 666 5.57 -22.98 24.10
C ASP A 666 6.05 -21.53 23.88
N ALA A 667 7.22 -21.24 24.44
CA ALA A 667 7.97 -19.99 24.28
C ALA A 667 9.42 -20.29 23.82
N THR A 668 9.63 -21.38 23.10
CA THR A 668 10.95 -21.78 22.58
C THR A 668 11.41 -20.85 21.46
N LEU A 669 12.69 -20.95 21.10
CA LEU A 669 13.31 -20.20 20.00
C LEU A 669 13.19 -18.68 20.18
N CYS A 670 13.14 -18.19 21.42
CA CYS A 670 13.17 -16.76 21.72
C CYS A 670 14.55 -16.32 22.24
N TRP A 671 14.88 -15.05 22.00
CA TRP A 671 16.04 -14.41 22.62
C TRP A 671 15.63 -13.78 23.93
N TRP A 672 16.33 -14.15 24.99
CA TRP A 672 15.99 -13.71 26.34
C TRP A 672 16.89 -12.55 26.80
N GLY A 673 17.58 -11.85 25.91
CA GLY A 673 18.49 -10.77 26.30
C GLY A 673 19.90 -11.23 26.66
N ALA A 674 20.16 -12.55 26.66
CA ALA A 674 21.49 -13.10 26.90
C ALA A 674 21.73 -14.45 26.19
N PRO A 675 22.96 -14.73 25.69
CA PRO A 675 23.30 -15.98 24.99
C PRO A 675 23.13 -17.24 25.84
N ASN A 676 23.29 -17.11 27.15
CA ASN A 676 23.14 -18.21 28.11
C ASN A 676 21.67 -18.46 28.51
N GLY A 677 20.70 -17.80 27.88
CA GLY A 677 19.27 -18.05 28.03
C GLY A 677 18.61 -17.27 29.18
N PRO A 678 17.33 -17.58 29.45
CA PRO A 678 16.56 -16.85 30.46
C PRO A 678 17.02 -17.15 31.88
N SER A 679 16.79 -16.19 32.77
CA SER A 679 16.85 -16.40 34.22
C SER A 679 15.51 -16.93 34.78
N GLY A 680 15.31 -16.89 36.10
CA GLY A 680 14.09 -17.39 36.75
C GLY A 680 14.14 -18.91 36.95
N VAL A 681 13.34 -19.65 36.18
CA VAL A 681 13.44 -21.13 36.13
C VAL A 681 14.62 -21.58 35.25
N GLY A 682 15.07 -20.72 34.33
CA GLY A 682 16.29 -20.92 33.55
C GLY A 682 17.55 -20.55 34.35
N GLY A 683 18.68 -21.18 34.02
CA GLY A 683 19.99 -20.94 34.65
C GLY A 683 20.81 -19.80 34.05
N GLY A 684 20.25 -19.07 33.08
CA GLY A 684 20.92 -17.99 32.34
C GLY A 684 20.82 -16.62 33.01
N SER A 685 21.33 -15.58 32.34
CA SER A 685 21.32 -14.19 32.83
C SER A 685 20.33 -13.28 32.09
N GLY A 686 19.59 -13.81 31.13
CA GLY A 686 18.57 -13.07 30.39
C GLY A 686 17.32 -12.75 31.22
N ASP A 687 16.36 -12.07 30.60
CA ASP A 687 15.02 -11.84 31.10
C ASP A 687 14.38 -13.16 31.55
N ALA A 688 13.65 -13.13 32.66
CA ALA A 688 13.21 -14.35 33.33
C ALA A 688 12.08 -15.07 32.57
N ALA A 689 12.13 -16.41 32.56
CA ALA A 689 11.05 -17.27 32.08
C ALA A 689 10.34 -17.96 33.26
N TYR A 690 9.00 -17.85 33.32
CA TYR A 690 8.18 -18.47 34.37
C TYR A 690 7.04 -19.31 33.78
N GLY A 691 7.05 -20.63 34.04
CA GLY A 691 5.95 -21.52 33.66
C GLY A 691 5.71 -21.70 32.16
N VAL A 692 6.69 -21.34 31.33
CA VAL A 692 6.70 -21.55 29.87
C VAL A 692 7.85 -22.49 29.49
N VAL A 693 7.73 -23.17 28.36
CA VAL A 693 8.82 -23.94 27.75
C VAL A 693 9.67 -22.97 26.96
N PHE A 694 10.97 -22.86 27.28
CA PHE A 694 11.86 -21.87 26.68
C PHE A 694 13.08 -22.49 26.00
N ASP A 695 13.29 -23.80 26.13
CA ASP A 695 14.43 -24.54 25.57
C ASP A 695 13.99 -25.36 24.34
N PRO A 696 14.67 -25.25 23.19
CA PRO A 696 15.86 -24.41 22.95
C PRO A 696 15.53 -22.91 22.91
N TRP A 697 16.49 -22.06 23.31
CA TRP A 697 16.42 -20.60 23.15
C TRP A 697 17.43 -20.09 22.10
N LEU A 698 17.27 -18.85 21.64
CA LEU A 698 18.22 -18.21 20.72
C LEU A 698 19.48 -17.77 21.46
N SER A 699 20.65 -18.08 20.92
CA SER A 699 21.96 -17.64 21.45
C SER A 699 22.34 -16.21 21.04
N CYS A 700 21.55 -15.56 20.18
CA CYS A 700 21.73 -14.19 19.73
C CYS A 700 20.37 -13.46 19.55
N PRO A 701 20.33 -12.12 19.57
CA PRO A 701 19.11 -11.36 19.32
C PRO A 701 18.59 -11.55 17.87
N PRO A 702 17.25 -11.56 17.66
CA PRO A 702 16.63 -11.57 16.34
C PRO A 702 16.94 -10.33 15.48
N GLU A 703 17.37 -9.23 16.10
CA GLU A 703 17.46 -7.91 15.46
C GLU A 703 18.87 -7.48 15.03
N ALA A 704 19.87 -8.37 15.08
CA ALA A 704 21.18 -8.04 14.52
C ALA A 704 21.07 -7.89 12.98
N GLY A 705 21.10 -6.63 12.50
CA GLY A 705 21.33 -6.31 11.08
C GLY A 705 20.12 -6.17 10.14
N ARG A 706 18.93 -5.75 10.61
CA ARG A 706 17.75 -5.59 9.73
C ARG A 706 17.93 -4.51 8.66
N LEU A 707 17.89 -4.94 7.39
CA LEU A 707 17.80 -4.10 6.21
C LEU A 707 16.48 -4.39 5.47
N ALA A 708 15.74 -3.36 5.05
CA ALA A 708 14.51 -3.52 4.27
C ALA A 708 14.82 -4.16 2.91
N THR A 709 14.49 -5.44 2.72
CA THR A 709 14.80 -6.17 1.47
C THR A 709 13.74 -6.04 0.40
N GLY A 710 12.51 -5.59 0.72
CA GLY A 710 11.38 -5.58 -0.23
C GLY A 710 11.00 -6.99 -0.72
N ASP A 711 10.28 -7.10 -1.84
CA ASP A 711 9.90 -8.38 -2.48
C ASP A 711 11.10 -9.05 -3.20
N ALA A 712 12.29 -9.04 -2.59
CA ALA A 712 13.49 -9.61 -3.18
C ALA A 712 13.44 -11.15 -3.24
N VAL A 713 13.73 -11.70 -4.42
CA VAL A 713 13.64 -13.16 -4.69
C VAL A 713 15.00 -13.85 -4.77
N ALA A 714 16.09 -13.08 -4.92
CA ALA A 714 17.46 -13.58 -4.93
C ALA A 714 18.42 -12.50 -4.40
N LEU A 715 19.55 -12.94 -3.85
CA LEU A 715 20.63 -12.08 -3.36
C LEU A 715 22.00 -12.62 -3.82
N ALA A 716 23.00 -11.75 -3.92
CA ALA A 716 24.41 -12.12 -4.03
C ALA A 716 25.30 -11.07 -3.37
N LEU A 717 26.52 -11.48 -3.01
CA LEU A 717 27.52 -10.66 -2.34
C LEU A 717 28.80 -10.65 -3.17
N GLY A 718 29.44 -9.49 -3.24
CA GLY A 718 30.67 -9.31 -4.00
C GLY A 718 31.16 -7.87 -3.88
N ASP A 719 32.46 -7.67 -4.02
CA ASP A 719 33.03 -6.33 -4.09
C ASP A 719 32.53 -5.65 -5.38
N LEU A 720 31.74 -4.57 -5.30
CA LEU A 720 31.21 -3.86 -6.47
C LEU A 720 31.93 -2.53 -6.71
N VAL A 721 32.61 -2.00 -5.69
CA VAL A 721 33.25 -0.66 -5.71
C VAL A 721 34.78 -0.68 -5.67
N GLY A 722 35.39 -1.86 -5.66
CA GLY A 722 36.84 -2.08 -5.67
C GLY A 722 37.50 -1.98 -4.30
N ASP A 723 36.76 -2.23 -3.22
CA ASP A 723 37.25 -2.19 -1.86
C ASP A 723 37.22 -3.59 -1.19
N PRO A 724 37.99 -3.87 -0.13
CA PRO A 724 38.06 -5.22 0.42
C PRO A 724 36.76 -5.68 1.13
N THR A 725 35.68 -4.89 1.10
CA THR A 725 34.41 -5.21 1.73
C THR A 725 33.40 -5.67 0.68
N LEU A 726 32.55 -6.64 1.03
CA LEU A 726 31.60 -7.21 0.09
C LEU A 726 30.27 -6.45 0.13
N ASP A 727 29.81 -6.02 -1.04
CA ASP A 727 28.54 -5.32 -1.26
C ASP A 727 27.41 -6.32 -1.55
N LEU A 728 26.16 -5.88 -1.37
CA LEU A 728 24.97 -6.72 -1.52
C LEU A 728 24.16 -6.32 -2.76
N ALA A 729 23.82 -7.28 -3.62
CA ALA A 729 22.84 -7.11 -4.69
C ALA A 729 21.57 -7.93 -4.43
N LEU A 730 20.41 -7.36 -4.73
CA LEU A 730 19.08 -7.94 -4.53
C LEU A 730 18.24 -7.87 -5.81
N ALA A 731 17.62 -8.97 -6.24
CA ALA A 731 16.70 -9.00 -7.38
C ALA A 731 15.25 -8.84 -6.91
N ASP A 732 14.55 -7.83 -7.41
CA ASP A 732 13.13 -7.58 -7.19
C ASP A 732 12.32 -8.06 -8.41
N ARG A 733 11.56 -9.14 -8.23
CA ARG A 733 10.82 -9.79 -9.31
C ARG A 733 9.65 -8.95 -9.81
N ASP A 734 8.88 -8.36 -8.91
CA ASP A 734 7.64 -7.67 -9.25
C ASP A 734 7.89 -6.19 -9.61
N GLY A 735 8.94 -5.61 -9.04
CA GLY A 735 9.41 -4.27 -9.37
C GLY A 735 10.30 -4.19 -10.62
N ASP A 736 10.60 -5.32 -11.27
CA ASP A 736 11.53 -5.43 -12.40
C ASP A 736 12.82 -4.61 -12.15
N SER A 737 13.50 -4.86 -11.03
CA SER A 737 14.67 -4.07 -10.65
C SER A 737 15.73 -4.86 -9.89
N VAL A 738 16.95 -4.33 -9.85
CA VAL A 738 18.03 -4.79 -8.97
C VAL A 738 18.39 -3.67 -8.01
N ARG A 739 18.45 -3.98 -6.73
CA ARG A 739 18.94 -3.05 -5.69
C ARG A 739 20.37 -3.43 -5.31
N VAL A 740 21.27 -2.47 -5.29
CA VAL A 740 22.66 -2.61 -4.86
C VAL A 740 22.84 -1.82 -3.58
N ARG A 741 23.45 -2.43 -2.57
CA ARG A 741 23.76 -1.78 -1.29
C ARG A 741 25.24 -1.94 -0.98
N GLU A 742 25.90 -0.82 -0.73
CA GLU A 742 27.35 -0.84 -0.47
C GLU A 742 27.59 -1.09 1.02
N ASN A 743 28.58 -1.93 1.32
CA ASN A 743 29.02 -2.21 2.68
C ASN A 743 30.04 -1.15 3.13
N ASN A 744 29.99 -0.76 4.40
CA ASN A 744 30.97 0.17 4.98
C ASN A 744 32.08 -0.54 5.80
N GLY A 745 32.16 -1.86 5.73
CA GLY A 745 33.15 -2.69 6.43
C GLY A 745 32.80 -3.02 7.88
N SER A 746 31.63 -2.63 8.36
CA SER A 746 31.12 -3.00 9.70
C SER A 746 29.83 -3.83 9.60
N GLY A 747 29.70 -4.65 8.54
CA GLY A 747 28.53 -5.50 8.32
C GLY A 747 27.24 -4.71 8.08
N SER A 748 27.36 -3.40 7.79
CA SER A 748 26.23 -2.49 7.61
C SER A 748 26.22 -1.91 6.21
N PHE A 749 25.01 -1.75 5.67
CA PHE A 749 24.79 -1.37 4.28
C PHE A 749 23.99 -0.06 4.18
N PRO A 750 24.62 1.10 4.43
CA PRO A 750 23.93 2.37 4.62
C PRO A 750 23.46 3.07 3.33
N SER A 751 24.01 2.70 2.16
CA SER A 751 23.62 3.24 0.86
C SER A 751 22.83 2.21 0.06
N GLU A 752 21.85 2.67 -0.71
CA GLU A 752 21.12 1.84 -1.68
C GLU A 752 21.01 2.57 -3.01
N THR A 753 21.28 1.84 -4.09
CA THR A 753 21.04 2.24 -5.47
C THR A 753 20.08 1.25 -6.11
N GLN A 754 18.95 1.73 -6.64
CA GLN A 754 18.01 0.92 -7.40
C GLN A 754 18.26 1.08 -8.90
N ILE A 755 18.39 -0.05 -9.59
CA ILE A 755 18.64 -0.16 -11.02
C ILE A 755 17.41 -0.79 -11.66
N ALA A 756 16.66 0.00 -12.42
CA ALA A 756 15.47 -0.49 -13.12
C ALA A 756 15.87 -1.40 -14.30
N LEU A 757 15.12 -2.49 -14.47
CA LEU A 757 15.16 -3.36 -15.66
C LEU A 757 13.98 -3.03 -16.59
N ASP A 758 13.86 -3.74 -17.71
CA ASP A 758 12.73 -3.53 -18.61
C ASP A 758 11.46 -4.16 -18.02
N ALA A 759 10.31 -3.51 -18.24
CA ALA A 759 9.03 -4.00 -17.75
C ALA A 759 8.72 -5.41 -18.27
N GLY A 760 8.42 -6.33 -17.35
CA GLY A 760 8.15 -7.75 -17.61
C GLY A 760 9.40 -8.64 -17.63
N ASP A 761 10.57 -8.15 -17.24
CA ASP A 761 11.80 -8.97 -17.17
C ASP A 761 11.72 -10.06 -16.09
N ALA A 762 11.04 -9.79 -14.98
CA ALA A 762 10.86 -10.69 -13.84
C ALA A 762 12.18 -11.37 -13.42
N PRO A 763 13.13 -10.63 -12.82
CA PRO A 763 14.41 -11.21 -12.40
C PRO A 763 14.19 -12.38 -11.41
N ALA A 764 14.89 -13.48 -11.65
CA ALA A 764 14.71 -14.75 -10.94
C ALA A 764 15.95 -15.20 -10.16
N ALA A 765 17.14 -14.87 -10.65
CA ALA A 765 18.42 -15.12 -9.98
C ALA A 765 19.42 -14.03 -10.36
N LEU A 766 20.41 -13.77 -9.52
CA LEU A 766 21.54 -12.91 -9.83
C LEU A 766 22.84 -13.49 -9.24
N ASP A 767 23.98 -13.04 -9.75
CA ASP A 767 25.30 -13.31 -9.18
C ASP A 767 26.27 -12.15 -9.43
N ILE A 768 27.32 -12.05 -8.62
CA ILE A 768 28.36 -11.01 -8.73
C ILE A 768 29.69 -11.68 -9.10
N GLY A 769 30.38 -11.15 -10.11
CA GLY A 769 31.68 -11.65 -10.55
C GLY A 769 32.38 -10.73 -11.55
N ASP A 770 33.52 -11.13 -12.08
CA ASP A 770 34.22 -10.43 -13.16
C ASP A 770 33.57 -10.71 -14.53
N VAL A 771 32.30 -10.35 -14.64
CA VAL A 771 31.43 -10.66 -15.80
C VAL A 771 31.51 -9.60 -16.91
N LEU A 772 32.26 -8.51 -16.68
CA LEU A 772 32.44 -7.39 -17.60
C LEU A 772 33.90 -7.30 -18.09
N PRO A 773 34.15 -6.85 -19.33
CA PRO A 773 35.51 -6.74 -19.84
C PRO A 773 36.35 -5.70 -19.07
N GLY A 774 37.57 -6.07 -18.65
CA GLY A 774 38.57 -5.13 -18.13
C GLY A 774 38.77 -5.12 -16.61
N ALA A 775 38.52 -6.25 -15.93
CA ALA A 775 38.60 -6.42 -14.47
C ALA A 775 37.56 -5.58 -13.70
N ALA A 776 36.42 -5.30 -14.33
CA ALA A 776 35.31 -4.59 -13.71
C ALA A 776 34.32 -5.63 -13.16
N ARG A 777 34.17 -5.67 -11.83
CA ARG A 777 33.19 -6.53 -11.17
C ARG A 777 31.78 -6.04 -11.52
N GLY A 778 30.93 -6.96 -11.96
CA GLY A 778 29.59 -6.67 -12.46
C GLY A 778 28.57 -7.65 -11.92
N ILE A 779 27.30 -7.29 -12.09
CA ILE A 779 26.16 -8.12 -11.66
C ILE A 779 25.56 -8.78 -12.89
N ALA A 780 25.46 -10.11 -12.88
CA ALA A 780 24.72 -10.86 -13.86
C ALA A 780 23.32 -11.20 -13.32
N VAL A 781 22.27 -10.93 -14.09
CA VAL A 781 20.87 -11.05 -13.65
C VAL A 781 20.10 -11.90 -14.64
N ALA A 782 19.55 -13.02 -14.19
CA ALA A 782 18.69 -13.88 -14.99
C ALA A 782 17.24 -13.41 -14.94
N CYS A 783 16.70 -13.01 -16.09
CA CYS A 783 15.35 -12.48 -16.26
C CYS A 783 14.42 -13.57 -16.82
N ALA A 784 13.48 -14.05 -16.00
CA ALA A 784 12.60 -15.15 -16.37
C ALA A 784 11.57 -14.76 -17.43
N GLY A 785 11.04 -13.53 -17.36
CA GLY A 785 9.99 -13.05 -18.26
C GLY A 785 10.50 -12.75 -19.67
N SER A 786 11.74 -12.26 -19.80
CA SER A 786 12.36 -11.95 -21.10
C SER A 786 13.27 -13.05 -21.65
N ALA A 787 13.56 -14.10 -20.87
CA ALA A 787 14.50 -15.18 -21.19
C ALA A 787 15.88 -14.62 -21.60
N ARG A 788 16.47 -13.80 -20.73
CA ARG A 788 17.77 -13.15 -20.93
C ARG A 788 18.61 -13.17 -19.65
N VAL A 789 19.91 -12.96 -19.82
CA VAL A 789 20.81 -12.55 -18.74
C VAL A 789 21.26 -11.12 -19.01
N ARG A 790 21.00 -10.21 -18.08
CA ARG A 790 21.45 -8.82 -18.12
C ARG A 790 22.73 -8.66 -17.33
N LEU A 791 23.68 -7.89 -17.86
CA LEU A 791 24.92 -7.55 -17.19
C LEU A 791 24.90 -6.07 -16.82
N ILE A 792 25.07 -5.82 -15.54
CA ILE A 792 24.99 -4.50 -14.94
C ILE A 792 26.37 -4.12 -14.41
N ASP A 793 26.81 -2.92 -14.75
CA ASP A 793 27.96 -2.30 -14.10
C ASP A 793 27.46 -1.53 -12.89
N ALA A 794 27.79 -2.04 -11.70
CA ALA A 794 27.36 -1.45 -10.45
C ALA A 794 27.98 -0.07 -10.19
N THR A 795 29.18 0.22 -10.73
CA THR A 795 29.83 1.53 -10.58
C THR A 795 29.18 2.63 -11.42
N LEU A 796 28.58 2.26 -12.55
CA LEU A 796 27.85 3.18 -13.44
C LEU A 796 26.35 3.23 -13.16
N GLY A 797 25.81 2.26 -12.40
CA GLY A 797 24.39 2.17 -12.09
C GLY A 797 23.50 1.93 -13.31
N LEU A 798 24.05 1.37 -14.40
CA LEU A 798 23.36 1.21 -15.68
C LEU A 798 23.56 -0.22 -16.25
N PRO A 799 22.53 -0.79 -16.91
CA PRO A 799 22.70 -2.00 -17.71
C PRO A 799 23.69 -1.74 -18.86
N VAL A 800 24.71 -2.57 -18.99
CA VAL A 800 25.78 -2.37 -19.98
C VAL A 800 25.63 -3.33 -21.16
N SER A 801 25.08 -4.53 -20.94
CA SER A 801 24.80 -5.48 -22.03
C SER A 801 23.74 -6.52 -21.67
N ASP A 802 23.05 -7.04 -22.68
CA ASP A 802 22.08 -8.14 -22.56
C ASP A 802 22.56 -9.36 -23.36
N ARG A 803 22.35 -10.56 -22.81
CA ARG A 803 22.61 -11.84 -23.49
C ARG A 803 21.33 -12.65 -23.58
N SER A 804 20.96 -13.07 -24.79
CA SER A 804 19.74 -13.84 -25.02
C SER A 804 19.93 -15.32 -24.70
N LEU A 805 18.96 -15.91 -23.99
CA LEU A 805 18.84 -17.34 -23.78
C LEU A 805 17.98 -17.96 -24.91
N PRO A 806 17.96 -19.28 -25.09
CA PRO A 806 17.17 -19.95 -26.13
C PRO A 806 15.65 -19.94 -25.88
N GLY A 807 15.09 -18.84 -25.38
CA GLY A 807 13.65 -18.65 -25.17
C GLY A 807 13.05 -19.45 -24.01
N ILE A 808 13.89 -20.00 -23.14
CA ILE A 808 13.48 -20.78 -21.96
C ILE A 808 13.75 -19.94 -20.71
N ALA A 809 12.82 -19.96 -19.74
CA ALA A 809 12.92 -19.17 -18.52
C ALA A 809 14.08 -19.66 -17.63
N PRO A 810 15.05 -18.80 -17.28
CA PRO A 810 16.08 -19.13 -16.31
C PRO A 810 15.55 -19.18 -14.88
N VAL A 811 16.12 -20.07 -14.06
CA VAL A 811 15.76 -20.25 -12.64
C VAL A 811 16.95 -20.16 -11.67
N ALA A 812 18.17 -20.41 -12.14
CA ALA A 812 19.39 -20.23 -11.36
C ALA A 812 20.53 -19.73 -12.27
N LEU A 813 21.46 -18.97 -11.70
CA LEU A 813 22.60 -18.35 -12.39
C LEU A 813 23.82 -18.37 -11.47
N ARG A 814 25.01 -18.64 -12.03
CA ARG A 814 26.31 -18.42 -11.37
C ARG A 814 27.35 -17.83 -12.33
N ALA A 815 28.23 -16.98 -11.80
CA ALA A 815 29.44 -16.49 -12.43
C ALA A 815 30.64 -17.27 -11.88
N LEU A 816 31.38 -17.99 -12.74
CA LEU A 816 32.43 -18.94 -12.35
C LEU A 816 33.58 -18.92 -13.37
N ALA A 817 34.82 -19.09 -12.94
CA ALA A 817 35.95 -19.33 -13.85
C ALA A 817 35.96 -20.81 -14.29
N LEU A 818 35.52 -21.11 -15.51
CA LEU A 818 35.46 -22.49 -16.04
C LEU A 818 36.53 -22.77 -17.09
N ASP A 819 37.07 -21.74 -17.75
CA ASP A 819 38.08 -21.87 -18.81
C ASP A 819 39.45 -21.24 -18.46
N GLY A 820 39.63 -20.80 -17.21
CA GLY A 820 40.85 -20.11 -16.77
C GLY A 820 41.07 -18.74 -17.42
N GLY A 821 40.03 -18.17 -18.04
CA GLY A 821 40.01 -16.86 -18.65
C GLY A 821 40.10 -15.72 -17.63
N ALA A 822 40.24 -14.49 -18.17
CA ALA A 822 40.34 -13.27 -17.37
C ALA A 822 38.98 -12.69 -16.96
N SER A 823 37.88 -13.32 -17.35
CA SER A 823 36.51 -12.92 -17.00
C SER A 823 35.73 -14.18 -16.64
N ASP A 824 34.82 -14.07 -15.69
CA ASP A 824 33.99 -15.20 -15.27
C ASP A 824 33.01 -15.60 -16.37
N ASP A 825 32.80 -16.91 -16.47
CA ASP A 825 31.82 -17.57 -17.32
C ASP A 825 30.45 -17.59 -16.63
N LEU A 826 29.37 -17.69 -17.41
CA LEU A 826 28.00 -17.73 -16.87
C LEU A 826 27.36 -19.08 -17.08
N VAL A 827 26.90 -19.70 -15.99
CA VAL A 827 26.11 -20.95 -16.02
C VAL A 827 24.67 -20.65 -15.61
N VAL A 828 23.71 -21.08 -16.44
CA VAL A 828 22.28 -20.80 -16.25
C VAL A 828 21.47 -22.09 -16.30
N ALA A 829 20.70 -22.36 -15.25
CA ALA A 829 19.69 -23.41 -15.25
C ALA A 829 18.39 -22.90 -15.88
N LEU A 830 17.84 -23.68 -16.80
CA LEU A 830 16.64 -23.35 -17.56
C LEU A 830 15.50 -24.31 -17.18
N ALA A 831 14.38 -23.75 -16.70
CA ALA A 831 13.22 -24.53 -16.32
C ALA A 831 12.51 -25.15 -17.52
N GLY A 832 11.89 -26.31 -17.30
CA GLY A 832 11.11 -26.99 -18.34
C GLY A 832 9.92 -26.16 -18.82
N ASP A 833 9.80 -25.96 -20.14
CA ASP A 833 8.59 -25.39 -20.75
C ASP A 833 7.48 -26.45 -20.93
N ALA A 834 6.29 -26.01 -21.34
CA ALA A 834 5.15 -26.89 -21.61
C ALA A 834 5.40 -27.91 -22.76
N ASN A 835 6.47 -27.72 -23.54
CA ASN A 835 6.89 -28.60 -24.62
C ASN A 835 7.99 -29.58 -24.19
N GLY A 836 8.43 -29.52 -22.93
CA GLY A 836 9.49 -30.38 -22.39
C GLY A 836 10.91 -29.91 -22.69
N ASN A 837 11.10 -28.65 -23.11
CA ASN A 837 12.43 -28.07 -23.30
C ASN A 837 12.95 -27.54 -21.95
N ALA A 838 14.06 -28.09 -21.48
CA ALA A 838 14.82 -27.61 -20.33
C ALA A 838 16.32 -27.69 -20.66
N GLY A 839 17.20 -27.16 -19.81
CA GLY A 839 18.63 -27.23 -20.08
C GLY A 839 19.52 -26.59 -19.04
N LEU A 840 20.83 -26.82 -19.21
CA LEU A 840 21.89 -26.02 -18.62
C LEU A 840 22.59 -25.27 -19.74
N ALA A 841 22.65 -23.94 -19.66
CA ALA A 841 23.31 -23.09 -20.63
C ALA A 841 24.60 -22.50 -20.04
N VAL A 842 25.68 -22.52 -20.82
CA VAL A 842 26.99 -21.97 -20.43
C VAL A 842 27.42 -20.92 -21.46
N ALA A 843 27.96 -19.79 -20.99
CA ALA A 843 28.56 -18.76 -21.84
C ALA A 843 29.99 -18.45 -21.37
N LEU A 844 30.96 -18.68 -22.24
CA LEU A 844 32.38 -18.48 -21.93
C LEU A 844 32.86 -17.04 -22.18
N GLY A 845 33.57 -16.43 -21.24
CA GLY A 845 34.42 -15.24 -21.40
C GLY A 845 33.83 -14.06 -22.18
N GLY A 846 32.52 -13.78 -22.01
CA GLY A 846 31.82 -12.73 -22.77
C GLY A 846 30.97 -13.19 -23.96
N GLY A 847 31.03 -14.47 -24.32
CA GLY A 847 30.35 -15.08 -25.47
C GLY A 847 28.85 -15.32 -25.30
N GLY A 848 28.24 -15.89 -26.34
CA GLY A 848 26.83 -16.31 -26.32
C GLY A 848 26.63 -17.66 -25.62
N PHE A 849 25.41 -17.92 -25.15
CA PHE A 849 25.05 -19.16 -24.45
C PHE A 849 24.98 -20.37 -25.39
N ALA A 850 25.60 -21.47 -24.98
CA ALA A 850 25.46 -22.80 -25.56
C ALA A 850 24.80 -23.74 -24.55
N LEU A 851 23.91 -24.62 -25.02
CA LEU A 851 23.33 -25.66 -24.18
C LEU A 851 24.29 -26.84 -24.03
N LEU A 852 24.39 -27.38 -22.81
CA LEU A 852 25.13 -28.61 -22.56
C LEU A 852 24.44 -29.84 -23.18
N PRO A 853 25.18 -30.95 -23.39
CA PRO A 853 24.59 -32.21 -23.82
C PRO A 853 23.51 -32.69 -22.84
N ALA A 854 22.41 -33.27 -23.34
CA ALA A 854 21.37 -33.85 -22.48
C ALA A 854 21.88 -35.12 -21.76
N PRO A 855 21.33 -35.45 -20.57
CA PRO A 855 21.59 -36.74 -19.91
C PRO A 855 21.19 -37.93 -20.80
N ALA A 856 21.68 -39.12 -20.45
CA ALA A 856 21.53 -40.35 -21.25
C ALA A 856 20.07 -40.76 -21.62
N SER A 857 19.06 -40.17 -20.98
CA SER A 857 17.63 -40.36 -21.27
C SER A 857 17.13 -39.63 -22.54
N GLY A 858 17.95 -38.76 -23.16
CA GLY A 858 17.68 -38.16 -24.47
C GLY A 858 16.74 -36.94 -24.48
N ALA A 859 16.19 -36.55 -23.33
CA ALA A 859 15.45 -35.30 -23.12
C ALA A 859 15.86 -34.69 -21.77
N TRP A 860 15.87 -33.36 -21.68
CA TRP A 860 16.18 -32.65 -20.44
C TRP A 860 14.97 -32.65 -19.49
N PRO A 861 15.09 -33.20 -18.27
CA PRO A 861 14.17 -32.88 -17.18
C PRO A 861 14.36 -31.40 -16.75
N SER A 862 13.41 -30.84 -16.00
CA SER A 862 13.54 -29.47 -15.51
C SER A 862 14.74 -29.35 -14.58
N ALA A 863 15.75 -28.56 -14.95
CA ALA A 863 16.82 -28.17 -14.04
C ALA A 863 16.25 -27.16 -13.03
N ILE A 864 16.48 -27.39 -11.74
CA ILE A 864 15.97 -26.51 -10.66
C ILE A 864 17.09 -25.89 -9.83
N GLY A 865 18.33 -26.38 -9.96
CA GLY A 865 19.54 -25.84 -9.32
C GLY A 865 20.79 -26.61 -9.74
N PHE A 866 21.97 -26.10 -9.40
CA PHE A 866 23.25 -26.78 -9.62
C PHE A 866 24.27 -26.37 -8.57
N ALA A 867 25.28 -27.22 -8.36
CA ALA A 867 26.46 -26.95 -7.54
C ALA A 867 27.71 -27.10 -8.41
N ALA A 868 28.70 -26.22 -8.19
CA ALA A 868 30.01 -26.32 -8.80
C ALA A 868 31.00 -26.93 -7.80
N LEU A 869 31.79 -27.89 -8.24
CA LEU A 869 32.74 -28.64 -7.41
C LEU A 869 33.73 -29.36 -8.31
N ASP A 870 34.91 -29.68 -7.79
CA ASP A 870 35.83 -30.60 -8.45
C ASP A 870 35.33 -32.04 -8.19
N LEU A 871 34.77 -32.71 -9.22
CA LEU A 871 34.25 -34.07 -9.10
C LEU A 871 35.34 -35.10 -9.29
N ASP A 872 36.35 -34.83 -10.13
CA ASP A 872 37.32 -35.84 -10.56
C ASP A 872 38.76 -35.66 -10.05
N GLY A 873 39.00 -34.55 -9.33
CA GLY A 873 40.25 -34.24 -8.64
C GLY A 873 41.27 -33.51 -9.51
N ASP A 874 40.86 -32.93 -10.64
CA ASP A 874 41.74 -32.22 -11.57
C ASP A 874 41.85 -30.72 -11.31
N LEU A 875 41.12 -30.22 -10.30
CA LEU A 875 41.02 -28.83 -9.85
C LEU A 875 40.25 -27.88 -10.79
N ASP A 876 39.66 -28.40 -11.86
CA ASP A 876 38.71 -27.65 -12.67
C ASP A 876 37.29 -27.77 -12.07
N LEU A 877 36.51 -26.70 -12.15
CA LEU A 877 35.14 -26.72 -11.60
C LEU A 877 34.20 -27.50 -12.53
N ASP A 878 33.69 -28.61 -12.02
CA ASP A 878 32.65 -29.44 -12.62
C ASP A 878 31.25 -29.01 -12.13
N LEU A 879 30.20 -29.63 -12.69
CA LEU A 879 28.80 -29.29 -12.37
C LEU A 879 27.97 -30.51 -11.94
N ALA A 880 27.33 -30.40 -10.79
CA ALA A 880 26.26 -31.29 -10.34
C ALA A 880 24.90 -30.58 -10.48
N VAL A 881 24.03 -31.06 -11.37
CA VAL A 881 22.76 -30.43 -11.73
C VAL A 881 21.60 -31.19 -11.12
N LEU A 882 20.78 -30.50 -10.33
CA LEU A 882 19.56 -31.07 -9.74
C LEU A 882 18.40 -31.01 -10.74
N LEU A 883 17.90 -32.19 -11.08
CA LEU A 883 16.87 -32.41 -12.09
C LEU A 883 15.56 -32.86 -11.44
N ARG A 884 14.46 -32.36 -12.00
CA ARG A 884 13.09 -32.74 -11.65
C ARG A 884 12.36 -33.23 -12.89
N GLU A 885 11.78 -34.43 -12.82
CA GLU A 885 10.98 -34.96 -13.92
C GLU A 885 9.70 -34.14 -14.17
N ASN A 886 9.40 -33.93 -15.45
CA ASN A 886 8.16 -33.28 -15.89
C ASN A 886 7.03 -34.33 -16.04
N LEU A 887 6.03 -34.24 -15.15
CA LEU A 887 4.62 -34.63 -15.32
C LEU A 887 4.12 -36.04 -14.91
N SER A 888 3.02 -36.00 -14.15
CA SER A 888 1.77 -36.78 -14.29
C SER A 888 1.68 -38.27 -13.95
N GLN A 889 2.74 -38.95 -13.51
CA GLN A 889 2.60 -40.32 -12.98
C GLN A 889 3.27 -40.51 -11.61
N ALA A 890 2.71 -41.44 -10.85
CA ALA A 890 2.83 -41.62 -9.40
C ALA A 890 4.19 -42.14 -8.90
N VAL A 891 5.29 -41.85 -9.59
CA VAL A 891 6.66 -42.08 -9.10
C VAL A 891 7.45 -40.81 -9.38
N LEU A 892 7.73 -40.03 -8.33
CA LEU A 892 8.61 -38.88 -8.43
C LEU A 892 10.05 -39.39 -8.34
N ALA A 893 10.83 -39.28 -9.41
CA ALA A 893 12.27 -39.46 -9.35
C ALA A 893 12.92 -38.06 -9.35
N GLY A 894 13.71 -37.77 -8.32
CA GLY A 894 14.69 -36.70 -8.35
C GLY A 894 16.03 -37.27 -8.79
N GLU A 895 16.79 -36.55 -9.59
CA GLU A 895 18.09 -37.02 -10.08
C GLU A 895 19.11 -35.88 -10.03
N VAL A 896 20.36 -36.21 -9.71
CA VAL A 896 21.50 -35.28 -9.84
C VAL A 896 22.35 -35.75 -11.03
N ALA A 897 22.45 -34.93 -12.07
CA ALA A 897 23.30 -35.21 -13.22
C ALA A 897 24.68 -34.55 -13.05
N LEU A 898 25.74 -35.30 -13.34
CA LEU A 898 27.13 -34.86 -13.18
C LEU A 898 27.75 -34.56 -14.55
N TYR A 899 28.43 -33.42 -14.65
CA TYR A 899 29.14 -32.98 -15.85
C TYR A 899 30.57 -32.61 -15.50
N ALA A 900 31.54 -33.25 -16.16
CA ALA A 900 32.96 -32.93 -16.03
C ALA A 900 33.36 -31.83 -17.02
N ASN A 901 34.08 -30.83 -16.54
CA ASN A 901 34.72 -29.77 -17.28
C ASN A 901 36.09 -30.25 -17.80
N ASP A 902 36.57 -29.68 -18.91
CA ASP A 902 37.88 -29.99 -19.49
C ASP A 902 38.93 -28.89 -19.25
N GLY A 903 38.63 -27.97 -18.32
CA GLY A 903 39.44 -26.79 -18.01
C GLY A 903 39.44 -25.71 -19.10
N LEU A 904 38.73 -25.92 -20.20
CA LEU A 904 38.57 -24.98 -21.32
C LEU A 904 37.10 -24.56 -21.50
N GLY A 905 36.26 -24.84 -20.50
CA GLY A 905 34.82 -24.56 -20.51
C GLY A 905 33.98 -25.58 -21.30
N GLY A 906 34.57 -26.71 -21.71
CA GLY A 906 33.90 -27.80 -22.38
C GLY A 906 33.38 -28.85 -21.39
N PHE A 907 32.06 -29.06 -21.35
CA PHE A 907 31.45 -30.04 -20.44
C PHE A 907 31.06 -31.34 -21.12
N SER A 908 31.33 -32.46 -20.44
CA SER A 908 30.92 -33.80 -20.83
C SER A 908 30.06 -34.44 -19.73
N TYR A 909 28.98 -35.12 -20.11
CA TYR A 909 28.13 -35.84 -19.16
C TYR A 909 28.91 -37.05 -18.60
N LEU A 910 28.99 -37.13 -17.26
CA LEU A 910 29.74 -38.15 -16.54
C LEU A 910 28.83 -39.28 -16.04
N ALA A 911 27.83 -38.94 -15.24
CA ALA A 911 26.89 -39.91 -14.65
C ALA A 911 25.64 -39.22 -14.10
N SER A 912 24.75 -40.00 -13.47
CA SER A 912 23.65 -39.48 -12.70
C SER A 912 23.35 -40.29 -11.43
N LEU A 913 22.82 -39.61 -10.42
CA LEU A 913 22.55 -40.13 -9.08
C LEU A 913 21.04 -40.02 -8.80
N ALA A 914 20.38 -41.16 -8.61
CA ALA A 914 18.94 -41.19 -8.33
C ALA A 914 18.65 -40.97 -6.84
N LEU A 915 17.72 -40.05 -6.54
CA LEU A 915 17.15 -39.82 -5.23
C LEU A 915 15.81 -40.56 -5.12
N ALA A 916 15.70 -41.47 -4.16
CA ALA A 916 14.43 -42.14 -3.88
C ALA A 916 13.48 -41.17 -3.18
N LEU A 917 12.46 -40.67 -3.88
CA LEU A 917 11.45 -39.78 -3.31
C LEU A 917 10.18 -40.54 -2.92
N GLN A 918 9.57 -40.13 -1.81
CA GLN A 918 8.26 -40.60 -1.36
C GLN A 918 7.12 -39.80 -2.02
N LEU A 919 5.89 -40.30 -1.90
CA LEU A 919 4.72 -39.63 -2.46
C LEU A 919 4.50 -38.26 -1.80
N GLY A 920 4.59 -37.20 -2.61
CA GLY A 920 4.47 -35.82 -2.15
C GLY A 920 5.79 -35.18 -1.67
N GLU A 921 6.92 -35.87 -1.81
CA GLU A 921 8.25 -35.27 -1.65
C GLU A 921 8.70 -34.57 -2.95
N GLU A 922 9.31 -33.40 -2.81
CA GLU A 922 9.92 -32.64 -3.90
C GLU A 922 11.34 -32.20 -3.52
N VAL A 923 12.27 -32.33 -4.46
CA VAL A 923 13.61 -31.73 -4.34
C VAL A 923 13.54 -30.22 -4.50
N ARG A 924 14.31 -29.45 -3.71
CA ARG A 924 14.25 -27.98 -3.66
C ARG A 924 15.57 -27.27 -3.87
N GLY A 925 16.67 -27.80 -3.35
CA GLY A 925 18.00 -27.18 -3.48
C GLY A 925 19.11 -28.22 -3.46
N ILE A 926 20.28 -27.81 -3.95
CA ILE A 926 21.52 -28.59 -3.97
C ILE A 926 22.68 -27.69 -3.54
N ALA A 927 23.63 -28.24 -2.78
CA ALA A 927 24.90 -27.60 -2.44
C ALA A 927 26.02 -28.64 -2.45
N SER A 928 27.27 -28.17 -2.58
CA SER A 928 28.48 -28.98 -2.48
C SER A 928 29.37 -28.48 -1.34
N GLY A 929 30.19 -29.37 -0.79
CA GLY A 929 31.23 -29.04 0.16
C GLY A 929 31.87 -30.28 0.74
N ASP A 930 33.14 -30.21 1.12
CA ASP A 930 33.86 -31.29 1.79
C ASP A 930 33.43 -31.33 3.28
N LEU A 931 32.43 -32.14 3.61
CA LEU A 931 31.83 -32.19 4.95
C LEU A 931 32.68 -32.97 5.94
N ASP A 932 33.42 -33.99 5.46
CA ASP A 932 34.26 -34.85 6.29
C ASP A 932 35.77 -34.62 6.15
N ARG A 933 36.15 -33.64 5.32
CA ARG A 933 37.52 -33.18 5.07
C ARG A 933 38.44 -34.27 4.54
N ASP A 934 37.90 -35.20 3.77
CA ASP A 934 38.68 -36.23 3.09
C ASP A 934 39.33 -35.74 1.78
N GLY A 935 39.10 -34.48 1.43
CA GLY A 935 39.60 -33.82 0.24
C GLY A 935 38.71 -34.03 -0.98
N GLN A 936 37.53 -34.62 -0.82
CA GLN A 936 36.56 -34.86 -1.87
C GLN A 936 35.28 -34.11 -1.56
N SER A 937 34.68 -33.51 -2.57
CA SER A 937 33.46 -32.73 -2.37
C SER A 937 32.24 -33.65 -2.19
N ASP A 938 31.47 -33.42 -1.13
CA ASP A 938 30.16 -34.04 -0.92
C ASP A 938 29.06 -33.23 -1.59
N LEU A 939 27.90 -33.87 -1.80
CA LEU A 939 26.68 -33.23 -2.30
C LEU A 939 25.55 -33.33 -1.28
N LEU A 940 24.79 -32.24 -1.14
CA LEU A 940 23.67 -32.14 -0.23
C LEU A 940 22.43 -31.70 -1.00
N VAL A 941 21.30 -32.38 -0.81
CA VAL A 941 20.04 -32.09 -1.49
C VAL A 941 18.92 -31.95 -0.48
N THR A 942 18.18 -30.84 -0.53
CA THR A 942 17.00 -30.64 0.31
C THR A 942 15.77 -31.25 -0.35
N VAL A 943 15.04 -32.05 0.44
CA VAL A 943 13.79 -32.69 0.05
C VAL A 943 12.69 -32.20 0.97
N ALA A 944 11.62 -31.66 0.40
CA ALA A 944 10.51 -31.07 1.13
C ALA A 944 9.21 -31.85 0.91
N GLN A 945 8.40 -31.91 1.95
CA GLN A 945 7.02 -32.37 1.97
C GLN A 945 6.18 -31.31 2.71
N SER A 946 4.86 -31.29 2.55
CA SER A 946 3.94 -30.21 2.99
C SER A 946 4.21 -29.49 4.32
N SER A 947 4.79 -30.15 5.32
CA SER A 947 5.20 -29.53 6.60
C SER A 947 6.46 -30.15 7.23
N SER A 948 7.20 -30.97 6.48
CA SER A 948 8.39 -31.71 6.95
C SER A 948 9.36 -31.92 5.80
N GLY A 949 10.55 -32.44 6.06
CA GLY A 949 11.52 -32.66 5.01
C GLY A 949 12.66 -33.55 5.45
N ARG A 950 13.68 -33.62 4.60
CA ARG A 950 14.97 -34.24 4.91
C ARG A 950 16.09 -33.60 4.10
N LEU A 951 17.29 -33.74 4.61
CA LEU A 951 18.53 -33.44 3.92
C LEU A 951 19.12 -34.77 3.44
N ALA A 952 19.23 -34.95 2.13
CA ALA A 952 19.87 -36.10 1.51
C ALA A 952 21.35 -35.77 1.27
N ILE A 953 22.25 -36.54 1.87
CA ILE A 953 23.70 -36.34 1.84
C ILE A 953 24.34 -37.44 1.01
N LEU A 954 25.12 -37.06 0.02
CA LEU A 954 25.86 -37.94 -0.88
C LEU A 954 27.34 -37.67 -0.65
N ARG A 955 27.99 -38.55 0.11
CA ARG A 955 29.41 -38.41 0.41
C ARG A 955 30.28 -38.70 -0.81
N GLY A 956 31.25 -37.85 -1.12
CA GLY A 956 32.27 -38.05 -2.14
C GLY A 956 33.10 -39.31 -1.86
N LEU A 957 33.44 -40.04 -2.93
CA LEU A 957 34.39 -41.15 -2.91
C LEU A 957 35.54 -40.95 -3.94
N GLY A 958 35.56 -39.78 -4.58
CA GLY A 958 36.55 -39.33 -5.55
C GLY A 958 36.25 -39.84 -6.96
N ALA A 959 36.83 -39.19 -7.98
CA ALA A 959 36.64 -39.54 -9.39
C ALA A 959 35.15 -39.62 -9.82
N GLY A 960 34.32 -38.71 -9.30
CA GLY A 960 32.89 -38.62 -9.58
C GLY A 960 32.03 -39.72 -8.95
N ALA A 961 32.58 -40.52 -8.03
CA ALA A 961 31.84 -41.55 -7.30
C ALA A 961 31.28 -41.01 -5.97
N PHE A 962 30.10 -41.48 -5.58
CA PHE A 962 29.43 -41.12 -4.32
C PHE A 962 28.99 -42.36 -3.53
N ALA A 963 29.01 -42.24 -2.20
CA ALA A 963 28.46 -43.24 -1.30
C ALA A 963 26.92 -43.30 -1.39
N PRO A 964 26.27 -44.37 -0.88
CA PRO A 964 24.83 -44.40 -0.73
C PRO A 964 24.31 -43.19 0.06
N VAL A 965 23.16 -42.67 -0.35
CA VAL A 965 22.51 -41.49 0.25
C VAL A 965 22.27 -41.73 1.75
N LEU A 966 22.71 -40.78 2.57
CA LEU A 966 22.36 -40.68 3.99
C LEU A 966 21.24 -39.65 4.15
N ASP A 967 20.15 -40.02 4.83
CA ASP A 967 18.99 -39.16 5.02
C ASP A 967 18.89 -38.62 6.45
N GLU A 968 18.88 -37.30 6.58
CA GLU A 968 18.73 -36.60 7.85
C GLU A 968 17.33 -35.96 7.94
N PRO A 969 16.44 -36.45 8.84
CA PRO A 969 15.08 -35.95 8.95
C PRO A 969 15.03 -34.50 9.45
N LEU A 970 14.20 -33.67 8.80
CA LEU A 970 13.92 -32.30 9.21
C LEU A 970 12.47 -32.18 9.68
N ALA A 971 12.26 -31.50 10.81
CA ALA A 971 10.93 -31.23 11.37
C ALA A 971 10.16 -30.13 10.63
N TYR A 972 10.69 -29.65 9.50
CA TYR A 972 10.18 -28.54 8.70
C TYR A 972 10.45 -28.79 7.21
N ALA A 973 9.74 -28.06 6.34
CA ALA A 973 9.94 -28.11 4.89
C ALA A 973 11.09 -27.15 4.47
N PRO A 974 12.23 -27.67 3.97
CA PRO A 974 13.35 -26.83 3.55
C PRO A 974 13.11 -26.14 2.19
N THR A 975 13.59 -24.92 2.01
CA THR A 975 13.49 -24.19 0.72
C THR A 975 14.83 -23.84 0.08
N ALA A 976 15.85 -23.57 0.89
CA ALA A 976 17.20 -23.23 0.44
C ALA A 976 18.25 -23.86 1.37
N LEU A 977 19.47 -23.97 0.87
CA LEU A 977 20.61 -24.59 1.56
C LEU A 977 21.89 -23.84 1.19
N VAL A 978 22.79 -23.63 2.15
CA VAL A 978 24.17 -23.19 1.92
C VAL A 978 25.11 -23.97 2.84
N VAL A 979 26.35 -24.18 2.37
CA VAL A 979 27.40 -24.93 3.07
C VAL A 979 28.61 -24.02 3.20
N GLY A 980 29.27 -24.01 4.36
CA GLY A 980 30.57 -23.36 4.54
C GLY A 980 31.17 -23.53 5.93
N ASP A 981 32.39 -23.02 6.11
CA ASP A 981 33.15 -23.12 7.36
C ASP A 981 32.82 -21.94 8.29
N LEU A 982 31.83 -22.13 9.16
CA LEU A 982 31.33 -21.12 10.11
C LEU A 982 32.28 -20.78 11.28
N ARG A 983 33.46 -21.41 11.39
CA ARG A 983 34.32 -21.23 12.57
C ARG A 983 35.78 -20.89 12.30
N GLU A 984 36.19 -20.82 11.04
CA GLU A 984 37.52 -20.42 10.56
C GLU A 984 38.67 -20.87 11.50
N ASP A 985 38.70 -22.17 11.81
CA ASP A 985 39.81 -22.84 12.50
C ASP A 985 40.72 -23.60 11.49
N SER A 986 40.65 -23.22 10.21
CA SER A 986 41.28 -23.86 9.06
C SER A 986 42.80 -23.63 8.97
N LEU A 987 43.56 -24.41 9.73
CA LEU A 987 44.90 -24.83 9.29
C LEU A 987 44.79 -26.10 8.42
N PRO A 988 45.62 -26.27 7.37
CA PRO A 988 45.63 -27.49 6.57
C PRO A 988 46.05 -28.70 7.43
N GLY A 989 45.14 -29.68 7.62
CA GLY A 989 45.50 -31.02 8.11
C GLY A 989 44.83 -31.57 9.38
N PHE A 990 43.82 -30.92 9.97
CA PHE A 990 43.13 -31.47 11.16
C PHE A 990 41.59 -31.27 11.14
N THR A 991 40.87 -32.10 11.90
CA THR A 991 39.40 -32.24 11.95
C THR A 991 38.67 -30.96 12.37
N VAL A 992 37.68 -30.56 11.57
CA VAL A 992 36.87 -29.35 11.74
C VAL A 992 35.41 -29.66 11.43
N ASP A 993 34.51 -28.93 12.07
CA ASP A 993 33.06 -29.00 11.85
C ASP A 993 32.69 -28.17 10.61
N THR A 994 32.50 -28.79 9.44
CA THR A 994 31.78 -28.13 8.33
C THR A 994 30.32 -27.91 8.76
N GLU A 995 29.78 -26.70 8.59
CA GLU A 995 28.42 -26.34 9.02
C GLU A 995 27.48 -26.14 7.82
N VAL A 996 26.23 -26.57 7.99
CA VAL A 996 25.19 -26.56 6.96
C VAL A 996 24.04 -25.68 7.42
N ALA A 997 23.72 -24.62 6.68
CA ALA A 997 22.61 -23.73 6.99
C ALA A 997 21.42 -24.01 6.06
N ILE A 998 20.28 -24.36 6.65
CA ILE A 998 19.05 -24.76 5.96
C ILE A 998 17.93 -23.77 6.26
N LEU A 999 17.27 -23.28 5.22
CA LEU A 999 16.19 -22.33 5.37
C LEU A 999 14.84 -23.01 5.64
N ALA A 1000 14.12 -22.55 6.68
CA ALA A 1000 12.81 -23.07 7.11
C ALA A 1000 11.75 -21.95 7.18
N PRO A 1001 11.14 -21.53 6.05
CA PRO A 1001 10.25 -20.36 6.00
C PRO A 1001 9.00 -20.51 6.88
N ALA A 1002 8.42 -21.70 6.99
CA ALA A 1002 7.22 -21.93 7.81
C ALA A 1002 7.44 -21.67 9.31
N LEU A 1003 8.70 -21.71 9.77
CA LEU A 1003 9.10 -21.48 11.15
C LEU A 1003 9.78 -20.11 11.34
N GLY A 1004 10.08 -19.41 10.24
CA GLY A 1004 10.83 -18.16 10.26
C GLY A 1004 12.21 -18.33 10.88
N ILE A 1005 12.89 -19.46 10.61
CA ILE A 1005 14.26 -19.73 11.09
C ILE A 1005 15.20 -20.26 9.99
N VAL A 1006 16.50 -20.05 10.17
CA VAL A 1006 17.57 -20.85 9.56
C VAL A 1006 18.05 -21.83 10.62
N ALA A 1007 18.10 -23.11 10.26
CA ALA A 1007 18.72 -24.14 11.09
C ALA A 1007 20.16 -24.33 10.63
N VAL A 1008 21.11 -24.15 11.54
CA VAL A 1008 22.53 -24.45 11.34
C VAL A 1008 22.81 -25.80 11.98
N HIS A 1009 23.26 -26.75 11.16
CA HIS A 1009 23.69 -28.08 11.55
C HIS A 1009 25.23 -28.14 11.53
N ALA A 1010 25.86 -28.37 12.68
CA ALA A 1010 27.32 -28.42 12.80
C ALA A 1010 27.87 -29.83 13.03
N GLY A 1011 28.98 -30.13 12.32
CA GLY A 1011 29.88 -31.25 12.57
C GLY A 1011 29.41 -32.57 11.97
N PHE A 1012 30.16 -33.09 10.99
CA PHE A 1012 29.99 -34.44 10.44
C PHE A 1012 31.23 -35.27 10.81
N ASP A 1013 31.13 -36.09 11.86
CA ASP A 1013 32.21 -37.01 12.27
C ASP A 1013 32.10 -38.39 11.61
N GLY A 1014 31.42 -38.45 10.46
CA GLY A 1014 31.12 -39.67 9.74
C GLY A 1014 29.91 -40.45 10.24
N VAL A 1015 29.17 -39.99 11.27
CA VAL A 1015 27.97 -40.70 11.77
C VAL A 1015 26.76 -39.81 12.16
N ASP A 1016 26.91 -38.61 12.76
CA ASP A 1016 25.76 -37.78 13.18
C ASP A 1016 26.04 -36.26 13.18
N PHE A 1017 25.02 -35.42 12.95
CA PHE A 1017 25.08 -33.97 13.23
C PHE A 1017 25.00 -33.67 14.73
N ARG A 1018 25.93 -32.85 15.27
CA ARG A 1018 26.13 -32.72 16.72
C ARG A 1018 25.52 -31.48 17.36
N ARG A 1019 25.03 -30.50 16.60
CA ARG A 1019 24.48 -29.24 17.15
C ARG A 1019 23.41 -28.62 16.25
N PHE A 1020 22.32 -28.16 16.86
CA PHE A 1020 21.22 -27.41 16.24
C PHE A 1020 21.25 -25.98 16.77
N GLU A 1021 21.53 -25.00 15.92
CA GLU A 1021 21.31 -23.58 16.21
C GLU A 1021 20.23 -23.06 15.27
N ALA A 1022 19.22 -22.39 15.83
CA ALA A 1022 18.14 -21.78 15.07
C ALA A 1022 18.28 -20.26 15.17
N CYS A 1023 18.33 -19.59 14.02
CA CYS A 1023 18.35 -18.13 13.94
C CYS A 1023 17.09 -17.64 13.23
N PRO A 1024 16.45 -16.54 13.64
CA PRO A 1024 15.28 -15.99 12.94
C PRO A 1024 15.60 -15.64 11.47
N ALA A 1025 14.69 -15.98 10.55
CA ALA A 1025 14.84 -15.85 9.10
C ALA A 1025 13.64 -15.17 8.41
N GLY A 1026 12.54 -14.92 9.13
CA GLY A 1026 11.30 -14.41 8.53
C GLY A 1026 10.51 -15.47 7.73
N LEU A 1027 9.19 -15.30 7.62
CA LEU A 1027 8.29 -16.33 7.08
C LEU A 1027 8.28 -16.47 5.55
N HIS A 1028 8.89 -15.53 4.81
CA HIS A 1028 9.01 -15.58 3.34
C HIS A 1028 10.48 -15.57 2.91
N ALA A 1029 11.36 -16.10 3.75
CA ALA A 1029 12.76 -16.26 3.42
C ALA A 1029 12.93 -16.98 2.07
N SER A 1030 13.61 -16.31 1.12
CA SER A 1030 13.71 -16.69 -0.29
C SER A 1030 15.12 -17.10 -0.70
N ALA A 1031 16.15 -16.55 -0.05
CA ALA A 1031 17.56 -16.84 -0.37
C ALA A 1031 18.45 -16.79 0.88
N LEU A 1032 19.58 -17.51 0.82
CA LEU A 1032 20.63 -17.57 1.84
C LEU A 1032 21.99 -17.25 1.21
N ALA A 1033 22.88 -16.59 1.95
CA ALA A 1033 24.31 -16.58 1.69
C ALA A 1033 25.08 -16.76 3.00
N LEU A 1034 26.27 -17.34 2.89
CA LEU A 1034 27.20 -17.53 3.99
C LEU A 1034 28.54 -16.93 3.60
N ILE A 1035 28.87 -15.77 4.16
CA ILE A 1035 30.10 -15.06 3.82
C ILE A 1035 30.42 -14.02 4.89
N ASN A 1036 31.70 -13.77 5.11
CA ASN A 1036 32.12 -12.71 6.02
C ASN A 1036 31.82 -11.33 5.41
N VAL A 1037 30.90 -10.56 6.01
CA VAL A 1037 30.61 -9.16 5.65
C VAL A 1037 31.30 -8.15 6.58
N GLU A 1038 31.97 -8.63 7.62
CA GLU A 1038 32.82 -7.88 8.57
C GLU A 1038 34.27 -8.38 8.53
N PRO A 1039 35.18 -7.69 7.82
CA PRO A 1039 36.60 -8.10 7.76
C PRO A 1039 37.28 -8.21 9.14
N VAL A 1040 36.67 -7.65 10.20
CA VAL A 1040 37.22 -7.51 11.56
C VAL A 1040 37.03 -8.78 12.42
N ASP A 1041 35.99 -9.59 12.22
CA ASP A 1041 35.69 -10.73 13.12
C ASP A 1041 36.08 -12.12 12.58
N CYS A 1042 36.45 -12.18 11.29
CA CYS A 1042 36.96 -13.37 10.59
C CYS A 1042 36.06 -14.60 10.69
N LEU A 1043 34.74 -14.40 10.77
CA LEU A 1043 33.78 -15.50 10.75
C LEU A 1043 32.76 -15.26 9.63
N PRO A 1044 32.24 -16.31 8.97
CA PRO A 1044 31.25 -16.09 7.94
C PRO A 1044 29.93 -15.68 8.58
N ASP A 1045 29.35 -14.61 8.07
CA ASP A 1045 28.02 -14.20 8.43
C ASP A 1045 26.98 -14.96 7.60
N LEU A 1046 25.88 -15.32 8.25
CA LEU A 1046 24.71 -15.85 7.57
C LEU A 1046 23.79 -14.70 7.18
N LEU A 1047 23.56 -14.55 5.87
CA LEU A 1047 22.65 -13.57 5.26
C LEU A 1047 21.38 -14.27 4.74
N VAL A 1048 20.22 -13.71 5.06
CA VAL A 1048 18.92 -14.26 4.66
C VAL A 1048 18.05 -13.17 4.03
N ALA A 1049 17.56 -13.34 2.80
CA ALA A 1049 16.56 -12.44 2.23
C ALA A 1049 15.14 -12.95 2.52
N ASP A 1050 14.25 -12.08 3.04
CA ASP A 1050 12.82 -12.32 3.24
C ASP A 1050 12.01 -11.60 2.14
N SER A 1051 11.21 -12.33 1.34
CA SER A 1051 10.43 -11.82 0.19
C SER A 1051 9.02 -11.32 0.58
N GLY A 1052 8.78 -11.06 1.86
CA GLY A 1052 7.49 -10.59 2.37
C GLY A 1052 7.61 -9.83 3.70
N GLY A 1053 8.83 -9.41 4.05
CA GLY A 1053 9.16 -8.67 5.26
C GLY A 1053 10.48 -7.91 5.12
N ASP A 1054 10.63 -6.80 5.84
CA ASP A 1054 11.77 -5.88 5.77
C ASP A 1054 13.01 -6.39 6.54
N ALA A 1055 13.58 -7.55 6.21
CA ALA A 1055 14.79 -8.01 6.90
C ALA A 1055 15.75 -8.89 6.07
N LEU A 1056 16.94 -8.35 5.82
CA LEU A 1056 18.19 -9.11 5.83
C LEU A 1056 18.57 -9.40 7.29
N PHE A 1057 18.95 -10.63 7.64
CA PHE A 1057 19.56 -10.95 8.94
C PHE A 1057 21.05 -11.17 8.71
N VAL A 1058 21.91 -10.56 9.53
CA VAL A 1058 23.36 -10.82 9.54
C VAL A 1058 23.67 -11.52 10.86
N HIS A 1059 23.97 -12.82 10.80
CA HIS A 1059 24.42 -13.53 11.99
C HIS A 1059 25.89 -13.21 12.28
N LEU A 1060 26.11 -12.14 13.05
CA LEU A 1060 27.41 -11.79 13.61
C LEU A 1060 27.79 -12.85 14.64
N THR A 1061 28.61 -13.83 14.27
CA THR A 1061 29.26 -14.70 15.24
C THR A 1061 30.37 -13.93 15.93
N GLY A 1062 30.05 -12.97 16.80
CA GLY A 1062 31.07 -12.14 17.43
C GLY A 1062 32.10 -12.96 18.20
N ALA A 1063 33.35 -13.01 17.72
CA ALA A 1063 34.47 -13.53 18.48
C ALA A 1063 35.28 -12.38 19.08
N SER A 1064 34.98 -12.02 20.34
CA SER A 1064 35.85 -11.11 21.08
C SER A 1064 37.25 -11.68 21.28
N ALA A 1065 38.25 -10.81 21.44
CA ALA A 1065 39.58 -11.18 21.93
C ALA A 1065 39.51 -12.06 23.19
N LEU A 1066 40.02 -13.30 23.11
CA LEU A 1066 39.82 -14.32 24.13
C LEU A 1066 41.10 -15.12 24.37
N ALA A 1067 41.36 -15.40 25.66
CA ALA A 1067 42.37 -16.35 26.12
C ALA A 1067 41.69 -17.38 27.03
N ARG A 1068 41.53 -18.62 26.57
CA ARG A 1068 40.74 -19.65 27.26
C ARG A 1068 41.54 -20.94 27.46
N PRO A 1069 41.64 -21.46 28.70
CA PRO A 1069 42.27 -22.75 28.95
C PRO A 1069 41.44 -23.90 28.35
N TYR A 1070 42.11 -24.96 27.91
CA TYR A 1070 41.50 -26.18 27.38
C TYR A 1070 42.41 -27.40 27.61
N GLY A 1071 41.82 -28.59 27.51
CA GLY A 1071 42.55 -29.84 27.78
C GLY A 1071 42.78 -30.08 29.27
N VAL A 1072 43.62 -31.08 29.57
CA VAL A 1072 43.97 -31.48 30.94
C VAL A 1072 45.49 -31.64 31.05
N GLY A 1073 46.08 -31.11 32.12
CA GLY A 1073 47.50 -31.24 32.39
C GLY A 1073 47.91 -32.54 33.08
N CYS A 1074 49.22 -32.73 33.24
CA CYS A 1074 49.81 -33.84 33.97
C CYS A 1074 50.20 -33.42 35.39
N ALA A 1075 49.82 -34.22 36.39
CA ALA A 1075 50.12 -33.93 37.79
C ALA A 1075 51.62 -34.04 38.08
N GLY A 1076 52.09 -33.12 38.93
CA GLY A 1076 53.35 -33.16 39.66
C GLY A 1076 53.13 -33.22 41.17
N SER A 1077 54.15 -32.86 41.93
CA SER A 1077 54.21 -32.92 43.40
C SER A 1077 53.16 -32.07 44.13
N VAL A 1078 52.61 -31.04 43.48
CA VAL A 1078 51.58 -30.11 44.01
C VAL A 1078 50.23 -30.30 43.32
N GLY A 1079 50.09 -31.31 42.45
CA GLY A 1079 48.91 -31.52 41.61
C GLY A 1079 49.17 -31.10 40.16
N VAL A 1080 48.11 -30.86 39.40
CA VAL A 1080 48.22 -30.45 37.98
C VAL A 1080 48.52 -28.95 37.91
N PRO A 1081 49.64 -28.51 37.31
CA PRO A 1081 49.88 -27.10 37.03
C PRO A 1081 48.75 -26.54 36.15
N ALA A 1082 48.36 -25.28 36.34
CA ALA A 1082 47.26 -24.65 35.60
C ALA A 1082 47.73 -23.40 34.86
N ILE A 1083 47.38 -23.29 33.57
CA ILE A 1083 47.66 -22.13 32.72
C ILE A 1083 46.50 -21.13 32.79
N GLY A 1084 46.82 -19.85 32.71
CA GLY A 1084 45.83 -18.77 32.63
C GLY A 1084 46.37 -17.58 31.85
N ALA A 1085 45.63 -16.48 31.83
CA ALA A 1085 46.06 -15.23 31.22
C ALA A 1085 45.60 -14.00 32.03
N VAL A 1086 46.31 -12.89 31.87
CA VAL A 1086 45.97 -11.58 32.43
C VAL A 1086 45.97 -10.54 31.30
N GLY A 1087 44.91 -9.72 31.25
CA GLY A 1087 44.65 -8.81 30.13
C GLY A 1087 43.96 -9.49 28.96
N ARG A 1088 43.36 -8.70 28.06
CA ARG A 1088 42.77 -9.20 26.80
C ARG A 1088 43.78 -9.08 25.65
N PRO A 1089 43.88 -10.05 24.73
CA PRO A 1089 44.79 -9.96 23.58
C PRO A 1089 44.31 -8.97 22.49
N LEU A 1090 44.09 -7.71 22.87
CA LEU A 1090 43.67 -6.60 22.00
C LEU A 1090 44.87 -5.92 21.34
N PHE A 1091 44.65 -5.21 20.22
CA PHE A 1091 45.73 -4.50 19.53
C PHE A 1091 46.42 -3.48 20.44
N GLY A 1092 47.76 -3.49 20.40
CA GLY A 1092 48.56 -2.58 21.21
C GLY A 1092 48.49 -2.85 22.71
N ASN A 1093 47.87 -3.96 23.17
CA ASN A 1093 47.91 -4.32 24.57
C ASN A 1093 49.31 -4.79 24.99
N THR A 1094 50.06 -3.86 25.56
CA THR A 1094 51.41 -4.10 26.11
C THR A 1094 51.42 -4.92 27.41
N GLY A 1095 50.27 -5.12 28.05
CA GLY A 1095 50.11 -5.77 29.35
C GLY A 1095 49.55 -7.19 29.31
N PHE A 1096 49.30 -7.76 28.12
CA PHE A 1096 48.83 -9.16 28.01
C PHE A 1096 49.92 -10.13 28.50
N ALA A 1097 49.54 -11.07 29.37
CA ALA A 1097 50.45 -12.06 29.94
C ALA A 1097 49.80 -13.44 30.08
N VAL A 1098 50.60 -14.49 29.88
CA VAL A 1098 50.21 -15.89 30.13
C VAL A 1098 50.75 -16.30 31.49
N THR A 1099 49.90 -16.86 32.34
CA THR A 1099 50.20 -17.21 33.74
C THR A 1099 50.28 -18.71 33.95
N LEU A 1100 51.01 -19.10 34.99
CA LEU A 1100 51.12 -20.45 35.53
C LEU A 1100 50.80 -20.41 37.01
N SER A 1101 50.04 -21.39 37.48
CA SER A 1101 49.81 -21.64 38.90
C SER A 1101 49.93 -23.13 39.20
N ASN A 1102 50.05 -23.48 40.48
CA ASN A 1102 50.10 -24.86 40.96
C ASN A 1102 51.29 -25.69 40.42
N ALA A 1103 52.40 -25.04 40.10
CA ALA A 1103 53.68 -25.69 39.81
C ALA A 1103 54.45 -26.02 41.11
N ALA A 1104 55.46 -26.88 41.04
CA ALA A 1104 56.37 -27.07 42.16
C ALA A 1104 57.10 -25.76 42.53
N PRO A 1105 57.21 -25.39 43.81
CA PRO A 1105 57.89 -24.17 44.25
C PRO A 1105 59.33 -24.10 43.73
N ALA A 1106 59.71 -22.96 43.17
CA ALA A 1106 61.04 -22.72 42.59
C ALA A 1106 61.45 -23.70 41.45
N ALA A 1107 60.49 -24.40 40.84
CA ALA A 1107 60.77 -25.32 39.75
C ALA A 1107 61.19 -24.58 38.47
N PRO A 1108 62.14 -25.13 37.69
CA PRO A 1108 62.35 -24.69 36.31
C PRO A 1108 61.09 -24.94 35.46
N ILE A 1109 60.71 -23.96 34.66
CA ILE A 1109 59.52 -24.01 33.80
C ILE A 1109 59.84 -23.52 32.38
N ALA A 1110 58.99 -23.84 31.42
CA ALA A 1110 59.04 -23.24 30.09
C ALA A 1110 57.62 -23.11 29.50
N LEU A 1111 57.30 -21.95 28.91
CA LEU A 1111 56.11 -21.81 28.07
C LEU A 1111 56.47 -22.23 26.64
N MET A 1112 55.67 -23.13 26.09
CA MET A 1112 55.67 -23.47 24.68
C MET A 1112 54.50 -22.77 24.00
N ALA A 1113 54.71 -22.24 22.79
CA ALA A 1113 53.63 -21.65 21.99
C ALA A 1113 53.76 -21.99 20.49
N ALA A 1114 52.64 -22.31 19.83
CA ALA A 1114 52.57 -22.65 18.39
C ALA A 1114 51.22 -22.26 17.76
N GLY A 1115 51.12 -22.33 16.43
CA GLY A 1115 49.91 -21.96 15.68
C GLY A 1115 48.81 -23.04 15.56
N GLY A 1116 49.05 -24.29 15.97
CA GLY A 1116 48.10 -25.42 15.82
C GLY A 1116 47.83 -26.23 17.10
N THR A 1117 46.90 -27.19 17.04
CA THR A 1117 46.55 -28.11 18.15
C THR A 1117 46.62 -29.59 17.77
N GLY A 1118 46.81 -30.48 18.77
CA GLY A 1118 46.67 -31.94 18.63
C GLY A 1118 46.06 -32.59 19.88
N ALA A 1119 45.71 -33.90 19.84
CA ALA A 1119 44.92 -34.58 20.88
C ALA A 1119 45.65 -35.72 21.66
N GLY A 1120 45.39 -35.77 22.99
CA GLY A 1120 45.30 -37.03 23.77
C GLY A 1120 45.73 -37.03 25.26
N GLY A 1121 44.81 -36.89 26.23
CA GLY A 1121 45.04 -37.22 27.65
C GLY A 1121 46.19 -36.46 28.35
N CYS A 1122 46.97 -37.11 29.21
CA CYS A 1122 48.19 -36.56 29.84
C CYS A 1122 49.31 -36.43 28.78
N ALA A 1123 49.08 -35.65 27.71
CA ALA A 1123 50.02 -35.46 26.64
C ALA A 1123 50.05 -34.04 26.10
N TRP A 1124 51.23 -33.69 25.60
CA TRP A 1124 51.55 -32.52 24.80
C TRP A 1124 50.44 -32.12 23.83
N PHE A 1125 50.05 -30.84 23.86
CA PHE A 1125 49.06 -30.26 22.96
C PHE A 1125 49.66 -29.52 21.75
N LEU A 1126 51.00 -29.41 21.67
CA LEU A 1126 51.73 -28.65 20.64
C LEU A 1126 52.68 -29.61 19.89
N LEU A 1127 52.35 -29.99 18.66
CA LEU A 1127 53.12 -30.97 17.87
C LEU A 1127 53.80 -30.39 16.62
N ASP A 1128 53.46 -29.17 16.20
CA ASP A 1128 53.98 -28.58 14.96
C ASP A 1128 55.21 -27.70 15.18
N LEU A 1129 56.24 -27.95 14.36
CA LEU A 1129 57.42 -27.09 14.26
C LEU A 1129 57.18 -26.01 13.19
N PRO A 1130 57.57 -24.74 13.46
CA PRO A 1130 58.30 -24.29 14.64
C PRO A 1130 57.39 -23.89 15.81
N PHE A 1131 57.80 -24.24 17.04
CA PHE A 1131 57.21 -23.72 18.27
C PHE A 1131 58.21 -22.85 19.02
N LEU A 1132 57.71 -21.81 19.70
CA LEU A 1132 58.51 -20.88 20.49
C LEU A 1132 58.65 -21.39 21.93
N PHE A 1133 59.84 -21.24 22.49
CA PHE A 1133 60.15 -21.60 23.88
C PHE A 1133 60.54 -20.37 24.69
N PHE A 1134 59.86 -20.19 25.82
CA PHE A 1134 60.17 -19.15 26.80
C PHE A 1134 60.55 -19.78 28.13
N PRO A 1135 61.85 -19.94 28.43
CA PRO A 1135 62.31 -20.54 29.68
C PRO A 1135 62.12 -19.59 30.88
N GLY A 1136 61.87 -20.16 32.05
CA GLY A 1136 61.71 -19.40 33.29
C GLY A 1136 61.82 -20.27 34.54
N SER A 1137 61.44 -19.70 35.69
CA SER A 1137 61.31 -20.41 36.96
C SER A 1137 60.02 -19.99 37.65
N ALA A 1138 59.32 -20.96 38.25
CA ALA A 1138 58.21 -20.67 39.15
C ALA A 1138 58.73 -19.96 40.41
N ASP A 1139 57.90 -19.13 41.03
CA ASP A 1139 58.22 -18.47 42.29
C ASP A 1139 58.14 -19.44 43.49
N ALA A 1140 58.37 -18.93 44.70
CA ALA A 1140 58.29 -19.72 45.94
C ALA A 1140 56.88 -20.28 46.24
N ASN A 1141 55.85 -19.82 45.53
CA ASN A 1141 54.47 -20.27 45.66
C ASN A 1141 54.04 -21.17 44.48
N GLY A 1142 54.94 -21.48 43.54
CA GLY A 1142 54.60 -22.31 42.38
C GLY A 1142 53.86 -21.56 41.26
N SER A 1143 54.03 -20.23 41.17
CA SER A 1143 53.39 -19.39 40.15
C SER A 1143 54.42 -18.74 39.21
N ALA A 1144 54.00 -18.39 37.99
CA ALA A 1144 54.79 -17.57 37.05
C ALA A 1144 53.89 -16.78 36.10
N ALA A 1145 54.43 -15.74 35.46
CA ALA A 1145 53.75 -14.99 34.41
C ALA A 1145 54.76 -14.57 33.33
N LEU A 1146 54.41 -14.76 32.06
CA LEU A 1146 55.17 -14.31 30.91
C LEU A 1146 54.38 -13.22 30.17
N LEU A 1147 54.98 -12.04 30.03
CA LEU A 1147 54.42 -10.97 29.21
C LEU A 1147 54.54 -11.30 27.72
N LEU A 1148 53.43 -11.19 27.00
CA LEU A 1148 53.32 -11.37 25.56
C LEU A 1148 52.60 -10.14 24.98
N PRO A 1149 53.30 -9.00 24.81
CA PRO A 1149 52.67 -7.79 24.29
C PRO A 1149 52.14 -8.00 22.87
N ILE A 1150 50.91 -7.58 22.61
CA ILE A 1150 50.26 -7.69 21.30
C ILE A 1150 50.63 -6.45 20.45
N PRO A 1151 51.26 -6.63 19.27
CA PRO A 1151 51.60 -5.51 18.39
C PRO A 1151 50.35 -4.87 17.78
N SER A 1152 50.42 -3.60 17.41
CA SER A 1152 49.35 -2.86 16.71
C SER A 1152 49.40 -3.07 15.19
N ASP A 1153 49.72 -4.29 14.76
CA ASP A 1153 49.89 -4.63 13.35
C ASP A 1153 48.64 -5.38 12.86
N PRO A 1154 47.89 -4.88 11.85
CA PRO A 1154 46.71 -5.57 11.33
C PRO A 1154 47.04 -6.96 10.73
N PHE A 1155 48.30 -7.26 10.40
CA PHE A 1155 48.68 -8.60 9.95
C PHE A 1155 48.61 -9.68 11.04
N VAL A 1156 48.45 -9.33 12.33
CA VAL A 1156 48.22 -10.29 13.42
C VAL A 1156 46.77 -10.34 13.89
N GLU A 1157 45.86 -9.65 13.20
CA GLU A 1157 44.41 -9.76 13.39
C GLU A 1157 43.96 -11.21 13.19
N CYS A 1158 43.09 -11.70 14.06
CA CYS A 1158 42.58 -13.09 14.05
C CYS A 1158 43.65 -14.19 14.26
N ALA A 1159 44.92 -13.82 14.50
CA ALA A 1159 45.99 -14.80 14.75
C ALA A 1159 45.68 -15.65 15.98
N GLN A 1160 45.77 -16.97 15.82
CA GLN A 1160 45.60 -17.93 16.91
C GLN A 1160 46.95 -18.47 17.38
N LEU A 1161 47.14 -18.45 18.71
CA LEU A 1161 48.30 -19.00 19.38
C LEU A 1161 47.83 -19.96 20.46
N PHE A 1162 48.39 -21.17 20.45
CA PHE A 1162 48.17 -22.16 21.49
C PHE A 1162 49.42 -22.24 22.36
N ALA A 1163 49.23 -22.23 23.68
CA ALA A 1163 50.33 -22.22 24.64
C ALA A 1163 50.17 -23.27 25.74
N GLN A 1164 51.28 -23.80 26.25
CA GLN A 1164 51.29 -24.79 27.34
C GLN A 1164 52.55 -24.64 28.19
N TRP A 1165 52.42 -24.77 29.51
CA TRP A 1165 53.58 -24.79 30.41
C TRP A 1165 54.11 -26.20 30.61
N ILE A 1166 55.44 -26.32 30.55
CA ILE A 1166 56.20 -27.45 31.07
C ILE A 1166 56.78 -27.06 32.43
N VAL A 1167 56.62 -27.93 33.42
CA VAL A 1167 57.19 -27.80 34.76
C VAL A 1167 58.13 -28.98 35.02
N ILE A 1168 59.39 -28.72 35.36
CA ILE A 1168 60.32 -29.77 35.77
C ILE A 1168 60.05 -30.10 37.24
N ASP A 1169 59.36 -31.22 37.47
CA ASP A 1169 58.93 -31.70 38.78
C ASP A 1169 59.36 -33.17 38.97
N PRO A 1170 60.14 -33.51 40.00
CA PRO A 1170 60.57 -34.88 40.26
C PRO A 1170 59.44 -35.92 40.40
N ALA A 1171 58.23 -35.49 40.75
CA ALA A 1171 57.03 -36.32 40.86
C ALA A 1171 56.13 -36.22 39.60
N GLY A 1172 56.62 -35.59 38.53
CA GLY A 1172 55.95 -35.50 37.25
C GLY A 1172 55.65 -36.88 36.65
N THR A 1173 54.54 -36.96 35.91
CA THR A 1173 54.01 -38.21 35.36
C THR A 1173 54.09 -38.27 33.83
N PHE A 1174 54.47 -37.17 33.18
CA PHE A 1174 54.55 -37.09 31.72
C PHE A 1174 55.77 -37.87 31.18
N LEU A 1175 55.54 -38.74 30.19
CA LEU A 1175 56.54 -39.64 29.57
C LEU A 1175 57.35 -40.50 30.56
N GLY A 1176 56.84 -40.73 31.77
CA GLY A 1176 57.55 -41.47 32.83
C GLY A 1176 58.81 -40.75 33.36
N GLY A 1177 58.92 -39.43 33.14
CA GLY A 1177 60.04 -38.59 33.58
C GLY A 1177 59.61 -37.44 34.50
N PRO A 1178 60.55 -36.56 34.94
CA PRO A 1178 60.31 -35.53 35.94
C PRO A 1178 59.63 -34.28 35.34
N PHE A 1179 58.54 -34.47 34.58
CA PHE A 1179 57.81 -33.38 33.93
C PHE A 1179 56.34 -33.44 34.29
N ALA A 1180 55.82 -32.29 34.74
CA ALA A 1180 54.40 -32.00 34.85
C ALA A 1180 54.03 -31.00 33.73
N LEU A 1181 52.83 -31.13 33.19
CA LEU A 1181 52.32 -30.27 32.12
C LEU A 1181 51.11 -29.52 32.63
N SER A 1182 50.95 -28.26 32.26
CA SER A 1182 49.67 -27.59 32.45
C SER A 1182 48.61 -28.09 31.47
N ASP A 1183 47.35 -27.71 31.70
CA ASP A 1183 46.39 -27.54 30.62
C ASP A 1183 46.92 -26.55 29.56
N ALA A 1184 46.31 -26.53 28.38
CA ALA A 1184 46.71 -25.65 27.28
C ALA A 1184 45.87 -24.36 27.28
N LEU A 1185 46.36 -23.32 26.62
CA LEU A 1185 45.70 -22.02 26.52
C LEU A 1185 45.58 -21.62 25.05
N ARG A 1186 44.35 -21.42 24.57
CA ARG A 1186 44.08 -20.83 23.25
C ARG A 1186 44.00 -19.32 23.39
N ILE A 1187 44.75 -18.60 22.57
CA ILE A 1187 44.82 -17.14 22.53
C ILE A 1187 44.43 -16.70 21.12
N ARG A 1188 43.39 -15.85 21.00
CA ARG A 1188 42.97 -15.22 19.74
C ARG A 1188 43.18 -13.72 19.83
N VAL A 1189 43.92 -13.14 18.89
CA VAL A 1189 44.16 -11.69 18.78
C VAL A 1189 43.03 -11.04 17.97
N GLY A 1190 42.54 -9.87 18.41
CA GLY A 1190 41.48 -9.09 17.74
C GLY A 1190 40.97 -7.99 18.66
N ASP A 1191 40.08 -7.10 18.20
CA ASP A 1191 39.45 -6.06 19.04
C ASP A 1191 38.02 -6.42 19.51
#